data_AF-A0A928T3L9-F1
#
_entry.id   AF-A0A928T3L9-F1
#
_cell.length_a   1.000
_cell.length_b   1.000
_cell.length_c   1.000
_cell.angle_alpha   90.00
_cell.angle_beta   90.00
_cell.angle_gamma   90.00
#
_symmetry.space_group_name_H-M   'P 1'
#
loop_
_entity.id
_entity.type
_entity.pdbx_description
1 polymer ?
#
loop_
_entity_poly.entity_id
_entity_poly.type
_entity_poly.pdbx_seq_one_letter_code
_entity_poly.pdbx_strand_id
1 'polypeptide(L)'
;MLSLILLASLSAAAPRDALPLDAPEWPLNYRLHLEGASKVKLSDELTLSLDAKGPHDIAVEHPAKGAPVLRVWSDGKLVRGPEDVSALAKTGAQDFPDAGLDLGADFTAMAEFESTGQGTLFSMCAPTGKWSPDAKALFIRGGRLVYDIGWLGAINPGPKVNDGKPHTAVLNVSGGTAKLWLDGKEIAEKANFTKPDQQGHVFKVGRAAPNFAGDFTNGKISVVKVWKRALPRKEIALLFQDSGAGANTPDFTHAPRASGKPVIEGGSGWVQALERSDHAEIVAAWNANALEEGATIYKTLCVVCHGTKEQPGSLPTALRFAEGQFKNGSDPFSMYLTLTKGFGQMVPQPQYTTAQKYAVIHYIRETFLRPHNPSQLKDIDLASLPRGLARAEAEKIDTTLPPYQRMELGNALFWTLEIAADNIAQKGIAIRLDDGPGGVTKGRAWMVYDHDTMRVAAASTGAFVDWKGIAFDGSHGTHTSLIGEKQFVLPVEPGWSLSDDFEDTRAAAKDGKKCGPVAGLRFLGLYKHQNQSVIAASIHGTRVLESPAWMDYGSTPILVRTVNVAEAKQPLFLRVAPESVNVVLKGEGELKRENGFWVAKLASGAQTRLFISRVDPASLDTMATNFAAPLDLTPLTKGAPAQWPQAVTTTSVAGKDDAAFIADDFSLPIENPFQSWMRPGGFDFTPDGKAAIVAMWNGDVWRVDGLMAKAPAKLTWRRIASGLFQPLGVKFRDGELFVLCRDQLAKLVDLNADGETDFIECFNDDAQVTEHFHEFAMGLQTDAAGNFYYAKSGRHALDSVIPQHGTLLKVSADGAKTEILATGFRAANGVCLNDDGTFFVTDQEGFWTPKNRINRVEVGGFYGNMYGYTSVTDESDSAMEQPLVWVTNDKDRSPAELIWVPKNAWGNLGGSLLNLSYGTGRAFIIPHEEVNGKWQGAVCELPMPAFATGIMRGRFGNDGALYTCGMFAWAGNATSPGGFHRIRRGERPAQVPLAVKAAKGEMKVTFSDPIDPTDCAMKVWSLKRTKNYGSKHHDERELAIRSVKLSEDKKTITFGIPDLAPTWCYELKIGDRVLHGTIHELKE
;
A
#
# COMPACT_ATOMS: atom_id res chain seq x y z
N MET A 1 12.06 -67.70 27.32
CA MET A 1 12.78 -66.92 28.35
C MET A 1 13.03 -65.54 27.78
N LEU A 2 12.37 -64.53 28.37
CA LEU A 2 12.62 -63.07 28.34
C LEU A 2 12.82 -62.42 26.96
N SER A 3 11.93 -61.59 26.38
CA SER A 3 10.98 -60.59 26.92
C SER A 3 11.61 -59.56 27.87
N LEU A 4 11.48 -58.27 27.48
CA LEU A 4 11.84 -57.01 28.14
C LEU A 4 13.35 -56.68 28.11
N ILE A 5 13.85 -55.60 27.49
CA ILE A 5 13.38 -54.21 27.52
C ILE A 5 13.46 -53.60 26.10
N LEU A 6 12.31 -53.50 25.46
CA LEU A 6 12.02 -52.64 24.33
C LEU A 6 10.74 -51.93 24.74
N LEU A 7 10.87 -50.78 25.43
CA LEU A 7 9.83 -49.79 25.72
C LEU A 7 10.43 -48.63 26.54
N ALA A 8 10.79 -47.55 25.83
CA ALA A 8 10.87 -46.13 26.22
C ALA A 8 11.86 -45.48 25.23
N SER A 9 11.54 -44.54 24.35
CA SER A 9 10.39 -43.68 24.11
C SER A 9 10.08 -43.71 22.60
N LEU A 10 8.81 -43.56 22.22
CA LEU A 10 8.48 -43.06 20.88
C LEU A 10 9.15 -41.69 20.75
N SER A 11 10.33 -41.63 20.12
CA SER A 11 10.91 -40.35 19.78
C SER A 11 9.97 -39.68 18.80
N ALA A 12 9.42 -38.52 19.16
CA ALA A 12 8.74 -37.70 18.18
C ALA A 12 9.78 -37.37 17.10
N ALA A 13 9.62 -37.93 15.91
CA ALA A 13 10.55 -37.70 14.81
C ALA A 13 10.72 -36.18 14.65
N ALA A 14 11.96 -35.71 14.68
CA ALA A 14 12.24 -34.29 14.58
C ALA A 14 11.52 -33.71 13.34
N PRO A 15 10.79 -32.59 13.48
CA PRO A 15 10.19 -31.93 12.33
C PRO A 15 11.25 -31.67 11.28
N ARG A 16 10.87 -31.74 9.99
CA ARG A 16 11.83 -31.63 8.87
C ARG A 16 12.71 -30.37 8.89
N ASP A 17 12.21 -29.27 9.47
CA ASP A 17 12.89 -27.97 9.54
C ASP A 17 13.47 -27.67 10.95
N ALA A 18 13.60 -28.68 11.82
CA ALA A 18 14.18 -28.51 13.15
C ALA A 18 15.72 -28.46 13.10
N LEU A 19 16.30 -27.60 13.92
CA LEU A 19 17.74 -27.48 14.15
C LEU A 19 18.16 -28.37 15.33
N PRO A 20 19.39 -28.90 15.33
CA PRO A 20 19.93 -29.59 16.50
C PRO A 20 20.19 -28.58 17.64
N LEU A 21 20.18 -29.06 18.88
CA LEU A 21 20.34 -28.19 20.08
C LEU A 21 21.66 -27.41 20.09
N ASP A 22 22.71 -27.95 19.47
CA ASP A 22 24.04 -27.36 19.37
C ASP A 22 24.17 -26.30 18.26
N ALA A 23 23.12 -26.04 17.47
CA ALA A 23 23.14 -25.02 16.43
C ALA A 23 23.65 -23.66 16.98
N PRO A 24 24.53 -22.95 16.24
CA PRO A 24 25.23 -21.77 16.74
C PRO A 24 24.27 -20.64 17.11
N GLU A 25 23.11 -20.56 16.46
CA GLU A 25 22.04 -19.60 16.76
C GLU A 25 20.68 -20.31 16.80
N TRP A 26 19.78 -19.83 17.66
CA TRP A 26 18.39 -20.27 17.74
C TRP A 26 17.46 -19.15 17.26
N PRO A 27 16.31 -19.48 16.63
CA PRO A 27 15.31 -18.49 16.26
C PRO A 27 14.76 -17.79 17.51
N LEU A 28 14.36 -16.51 17.37
CA LEU A 28 13.87 -15.69 18.49
C LEU A 28 12.62 -16.30 19.14
N ASN A 29 11.65 -16.71 18.32
CA ASN A 29 10.49 -17.47 18.74
C ASN A 29 10.72 -18.93 18.41
N TYR A 30 10.67 -19.82 19.40
CA TYR A 30 11.06 -21.20 19.20
C TYR A 30 10.25 -22.19 20.03
N ARG A 31 10.09 -23.40 19.47
CA ARG A 31 9.71 -24.62 20.15
C ARG A 31 10.97 -25.43 20.39
N LEU A 32 11.28 -25.70 21.64
CA LEU A 32 12.33 -26.60 22.08
C LEU A 32 11.69 -27.92 22.50
N HIS A 33 12.07 -29.01 21.84
CA HIS A 33 11.66 -30.36 22.21
C HIS A 33 12.81 -31.08 22.91
N LEU A 34 12.52 -31.77 24.00
CA LEU A 34 13.51 -32.48 24.82
C LEU A 34 13.03 -33.85 25.28
N GLU A 35 13.92 -34.83 25.19
CA GLU A 35 13.78 -36.17 25.73
C GLU A 35 14.88 -36.43 26.77
N GLY A 36 14.50 -36.90 27.96
CA GLY A 36 15.44 -37.27 29.03
C GLY A 36 16.23 -36.09 29.64
N ALA A 37 15.83 -34.84 29.35
CA ALA A 37 16.42 -33.66 29.97
C ALA A 37 15.89 -33.45 31.38
N SER A 38 16.78 -33.09 32.30
CA SER A 38 16.41 -32.89 33.72
C SER A 38 16.17 -31.42 34.06
N LYS A 39 16.89 -30.49 33.40
CA LYS A 39 16.75 -29.04 33.60
C LYS A 39 17.05 -28.25 32.32
N VAL A 40 16.35 -27.13 32.15
CA VAL A 40 16.55 -26.17 31.04
C VAL A 40 16.65 -24.77 31.61
N LYS A 41 17.83 -24.16 31.52
CA LYS A 41 18.05 -22.75 31.87
C LYS A 41 17.77 -21.88 30.65
N LEU A 42 16.61 -21.23 30.62
CA LEU A 42 16.18 -20.34 29.53
C LEU A 42 16.76 -18.92 29.65
N SER A 43 17.03 -18.45 30.87
CA SER A 43 17.80 -17.24 31.16
C SER A 43 18.49 -17.36 32.52
N ASP A 44 19.27 -16.36 32.92
CA ASP A 44 19.96 -16.38 34.21
C ASP A 44 19.01 -16.51 35.41
N GLU A 45 17.75 -16.09 35.28
CA GLU A 45 16.75 -16.21 36.33
C GLU A 45 15.54 -17.06 35.97
N LEU A 46 15.60 -17.79 34.85
CA LEU A 46 14.57 -18.76 34.50
C LEU A 46 15.18 -20.12 34.18
N THR A 47 15.08 -21.03 35.15
CA THR A 47 15.39 -22.45 34.97
C THR A 47 14.12 -23.27 35.13
N LEU A 48 13.85 -24.13 34.16
CA LEU A 48 12.77 -25.11 34.18
C LEU A 48 13.34 -26.45 34.66
N SER A 49 12.70 -27.06 35.66
CA SER A 49 12.95 -28.45 36.03
C SER A 49 11.92 -29.33 35.32
N LEU A 50 12.40 -30.33 34.58
CA LEU A 50 11.57 -31.23 33.77
C LEU A 50 11.57 -32.63 34.40
N ASP A 51 10.48 -33.38 34.26
CA ASP A 51 10.43 -34.78 34.69
C ASP A 51 11.29 -35.64 33.73
N ALA A 52 12.25 -36.39 34.27
CA ALA A 52 13.17 -37.20 33.49
C ALA A 52 12.51 -38.37 32.73
N LYS A 53 11.21 -38.65 32.94
CA LYS A 53 10.52 -39.84 32.42
C LYS A 53 9.72 -39.65 31.12
N GLY A 54 9.61 -38.46 30.54
CA GLY A 54 8.83 -38.22 29.31
C GLY A 54 9.30 -37.04 28.44
N PRO A 55 8.83 -36.92 27.17
CA PRO A 55 9.10 -35.78 26.30
C PRO A 55 8.50 -34.46 26.80
N HIS A 56 9.27 -33.39 26.67
CA HIS A 56 8.85 -32.03 27.00
C HIS A 56 8.94 -31.13 25.77
N ASP A 57 7.92 -30.30 25.56
CA ASP A 57 7.97 -29.19 24.62
C ASP A 57 7.97 -27.87 25.39
N ILE A 58 8.87 -26.96 25.04
CA ILE A 58 8.95 -25.61 25.61
C ILE A 58 8.80 -24.62 24.47
N ALA A 59 7.79 -23.76 24.50
CA ALA A 59 7.64 -22.66 23.56
C ALA A 59 7.98 -21.33 24.23
N VAL A 60 8.84 -20.54 23.57
CA VAL A 60 9.15 -19.17 23.96
C VAL A 60 8.74 -18.26 22.82
N GLU A 61 7.93 -17.26 23.14
CA GLU A 61 7.34 -16.32 22.21
C GLU A 61 7.62 -14.88 22.66
N HIS A 62 8.01 -14.02 21.74
CA HIS A 62 8.24 -12.60 21.93
C HIS A 62 7.17 -11.85 21.11
N PRO A 63 6.00 -11.56 21.70
CA PRO A 63 4.92 -10.87 20.99
C PRO A 63 5.35 -9.44 20.61
N ALA A 64 4.73 -8.89 19.56
CA ALA A 64 5.04 -7.53 19.09
C ALA A 64 4.77 -6.44 20.15
N LYS A 65 3.92 -6.74 21.14
CA LYS A 65 3.61 -5.93 22.33
C LYS A 65 3.46 -6.86 23.52
N GLY A 66 3.92 -6.46 24.70
CA GLY A 66 3.84 -7.25 25.93
C GLY A 66 5.13 -7.98 26.30
N ALA A 67 5.10 -8.72 27.41
CA ALA A 67 6.24 -9.53 27.84
C ALA A 67 6.36 -10.80 27.00
N PRO A 68 7.55 -11.43 26.94
CA PRO A 68 7.69 -12.74 26.31
C PRO A 68 6.80 -13.77 26.99
N VAL A 69 6.19 -14.67 26.23
CA VAL A 69 5.29 -15.71 26.72
C VAL A 69 6.00 -17.06 26.73
N LEU A 70 5.93 -17.77 27.86
CA LEU A 70 6.42 -19.14 28.01
C LEU A 70 5.25 -20.12 28.07
N ARG A 71 5.41 -21.27 27.41
CA ARG A 71 4.56 -22.46 27.59
C ARG A 71 5.42 -23.71 27.69
N VAL A 72 5.05 -24.64 28.57
CA VAL A 72 5.73 -25.94 28.74
C VAL A 72 4.69 -27.04 28.72
N TRP A 73 4.93 -28.05 27.89
CA TRP A 73 4.15 -29.27 27.83
C TRP A 73 5.00 -30.46 28.25
N SER A 74 4.41 -31.40 28.98
CA SER A 74 4.99 -32.71 29.31
C SER A 74 4.04 -33.78 28.79
N ASP A 75 4.54 -34.74 28.02
CA ASP A 75 3.74 -35.79 27.39
C ASP A 75 2.52 -35.24 26.62
N GLY A 76 2.71 -34.12 25.92
CA GLY A 76 1.67 -33.44 25.15
C GLY A 76 0.63 -32.66 25.97
N LYS A 77 0.67 -32.70 27.31
CA LYS A 77 -0.21 -31.90 28.19
C LYS A 77 0.47 -30.61 28.60
N LEU A 78 -0.24 -29.48 28.50
CA LEU A 78 0.26 -28.19 28.97
C LEU A 78 0.39 -28.24 30.50
N VAL A 79 1.63 -28.20 30.99
CA VAL A 79 1.95 -28.26 32.42
C VAL A 79 2.36 -26.91 32.99
N ARG A 80 2.68 -25.93 32.12
CA ARG A 80 3.01 -24.55 32.51
C ARG A 80 2.73 -23.55 31.38
N GLY A 81 2.27 -22.35 31.73
CA GLY A 81 1.90 -21.29 30.79
C GLY A 81 0.50 -21.45 30.15
N PRO A 82 0.05 -20.51 29.29
CA PRO A 82 0.76 -19.30 28.88
C PRO A 82 1.00 -18.35 30.06
N GLU A 83 2.24 -17.92 30.22
CA GLU A 83 2.60 -16.93 31.23
C GLU A 83 3.60 -15.94 30.66
N ASP A 84 3.43 -14.68 31.03
CA ASP A 84 4.36 -13.61 30.72
C ASP A 84 5.64 -13.78 31.57
N VAL A 85 6.77 -13.97 30.92
CA VAL A 85 8.07 -14.16 31.55
C VAL A 85 9.03 -13.05 31.13
N SER A 86 8.94 -11.94 31.85
CA SER A 86 9.82 -10.78 31.71
C SER A 86 11.32 -11.11 31.85
N ALA A 87 11.67 -12.21 32.52
CA ALA A 87 13.04 -12.73 32.61
C ALA A 87 13.61 -13.22 31.26
N LEU A 88 12.78 -13.33 30.21
CA LEU A 88 13.18 -13.67 28.84
C LEU A 88 13.24 -12.43 27.92
N ALA A 89 13.04 -11.22 28.47
CA ALA A 89 13.18 -9.96 27.74
C ALA A 89 14.67 -9.60 27.56
N LYS A 90 15.02 -8.88 26.48
CA LYS A 90 16.40 -8.40 26.26
C LYS A 90 16.65 -7.08 27.03
N THR A 91 17.75 -6.94 27.79
CA THR A 91 18.17 -5.76 28.58
C THR A 91 18.47 -4.50 27.74
N GLY A 92 18.44 -3.26 28.25
CA GLY A 92 18.31 -2.79 29.65
C GLY A 92 18.12 -1.26 29.84
N ALA A 93 17.60 -0.53 28.85
CA ALA A 93 17.12 0.84 29.07
C ALA A 93 15.67 0.96 28.62
N GLN A 94 14.81 1.47 29.50
CA GLN A 94 13.36 1.37 29.38
C GLN A 94 12.69 2.66 29.87
N ASP A 95 11.65 3.07 29.14
CA ASP A 95 10.81 4.20 29.48
C ASP A 95 9.54 3.69 30.17
N PHE A 96 9.13 4.38 31.23
CA PHE A 96 7.96 4.06 32.05
C PHE A 96 7.00 5.27 32.06
N PRO A 97 6.27 5.51 30.95
CA PRO A 97 5.33 6.64 30.87
C PRO A 97 4.22 6.56 31.93
N ASP A 98 3.87 5.35 32.37
CA ASP A 98 2.81 5.09 33.33
C ASP A 98 3.32 4.80 34.76
N ALA A 99 4.57 5.16 35.10
CA ALA A 99 5.13 4.89 36.43
C ALA A 99 4.37 5.62 37.56
N GLY A 100 3.62 6.67 37.23
CA GLY A 100 2.83 7.46 38.19
C GLY A 100 3.67 8.12 39.29
N LEU A 101 4.97 8.33 39.06
CA LEU A 101 5.90 8.95 40.00
C LEU A 101 5.88 10.48 39.85
N ASP A 102 6.08 11.19 40.96
CA ASP A 102 6.30 12.64 41.03
C ASP A 102 7.61 12.89 41.76
N LEU A 103 8.66 13.22 41.00
CA LEU A 103 9.98 13.55 41.53
C LEU A 103 10.12 15.05 41.86
N GLY A 104 9.03 15.82 41.75
CA GLY A 104 8.95 17.20 42.24
C GLY A 104 8.48 17.33 43.69
N ALA A 105 7.84 16.29 44.23
CA ALA A 105 7.45 16.16 45.63
C ALA A 105 8.55 15.48 46.48
N ASP A 106 8.24 15.15 47.74
CA ASP A 106 9.13 14.38 48.61
C ASP A 106 9.23 12.92 48.14
N PHE A 107 10.45 12.42 47.90
CA PHE A 107 10.67 11.06 47.40
C PHE A 107 11.99 10.45 47.90
N THR A 108 12.10 9.13 47.78
CA THR A 108 13.38 8.41 47.87
C THR A 108 13.55 7.52 46.65
N ALA A 109 14.72 7.51 46.02
CA ALA A 109 15.06 6.61 44.92
C ALA A 109 16.38 5.88 45.23
N MET A 110 16.42 4.58 44.99
CA MET A 110 17.59 3.70 45.17
C MET A 110 17.97 3.09 43.83
N ALA A 111 19.26 3.01 43.55
CA ALA A 111 19.81 2.27 42.42
C ALA A 111 20.99 1.39 42.87
N GLU A 112 20.94 0.09 42.58
CA GLU A 112 22.09 -0.81 42.68
C GLU A 112 22.69 -1.01 41.30
N PHE A 113 24.01 -0.80 41.19
CA PHE A 113 24.68 -0.84 39.90
C PHE A 113 26.16 -1.23 40.03
N GLU A 114 26.71 -1.73 38.92
CA GLU A 114 28.14 -1.93 38.69
C GLU A 114 28.50 -1.15 37.42
N SER A 115 29.58 -0.37 37.44
CA SER A 115 29.99 0.39 36.26
C SER A 115 31.49 0.52 36.13
N THR A 116 31.99 0.49 34.89
CA THR A 116 33.35 0.94 34.54
C THR A 116 33.33 2.23 33.71
N GLY A 117 32.12 2.71 33.34
CA GLY A 117 31.91 3.83 32.44
C GLY A 117 31.14 5.00 33.04
N GLN A 118 30.39 5.70 32.19
CA GLN A 118 29.47 6.79 32.55
C GLN A 118 28.06 6.40 32.08
N GLY A 119 27.04 7.16 32.47
CA GLY A 119 25.69 6.95 31.98
C GLY A 119 24.61 7.20 33.02
N THR A 120 23.35 7.22 32.56
CA THR A 120 22.18 7.53 33.39
C THR A 120 21.67 6.30 34.15
N LEU A 121 21.55 6.40 35.47
CA LEU A 121 20.90 5.35 36.28
C LEU A 121 19.38 5.45 36.13
N PHE A 122 18.81 6.62 36.41
CA PHE A 122 17.41 6.93 36.13
C PHE A 122 17.20 8.43 35.85
N SER A 123 16.10 8.77 35.19
CA SER A 123 15.71 10.16 34.92
C SER A 123 14.19 10.37 34.88
N MET A 124 13.77 11.62 35.04
CA MET A 124 12.42 12.13 34.76
C MET A 124 12.57 13.29 33.76
N CYS A 125 12.33 13.00 32.49
CA CYS A 125 12.55 13.95 31.38
C CYS A 125 11.62 13.65 30.19
N ALA A 126 11.60 14.54 29.20
CA ALA A 126 10.80 14.34 27.99
C ALA A 126 11.09 12.97 27.31
N PRO A 127 10.07 12.30 26.75
CA PRO A 127 10.22 10.98 26.12
C PRO A 127 11.23 11.02 24.95
N THR A 128 11.27 12.12 24.22
CA THR A 128 12.24 12.40 23.16
C THR A 128 12.69 13.87 23.21
N GLY A 129 13.78 14.24 22.53
CA GLY A 129 14.24 15.63 22.43
C GLY A 129 15.47 15.98 23.27
N LYS A 130 15.69 17.28 23.54
CA LYS A 130 16.85 17.78 24.30
C LYS A 130 16.54 17.87 25.80
N TRP A 131 17.57 17.83 26.65
CA TRP A 131 17.46 18.13 28.09
C TRP A 131 16.73 19.46 28.30
N SER A 132 15.64 19.40 29.08
CA SER A 132 14.64 20.46 29.24
C SER A 132 14.60 20.97 30.70
N PRO A 133 14.04 22.17 30.95
CA PRO A 133 14.03 22.76 32.29
C PRO A 133 13.37 21.83 33.29
N ASP A 134 13.85 21.85 34.52
CA ASP A 134 13.31 21.06 35.64
C ASP A 134 13.35 19.53 35.46
N ALA A 135 13.92 19.01 34.35
CA ALA A 135 14.21 17.60 34.17
C ALA A 135 15.21 17.11 35.22
N LYS A 136 15.06 15.87 35.67
CA LYS A 136 15.82 15.32 36.81
C LYS A 136 16.54 14.06 36.40
N ALA A 137 17.82 13.92 36.76
CA ALA A 137 18.54 12.69 36.47
C ALA A 137 19.60 12.42 37.54
N LEU A 138 19.70 11.15 37.93
CA LEU A 138 20.83 10.61 38.67
C LEU A 138 21.70 9.78 37.70
N PHE A 139 22.96 10.17 37.54
CA PHE A 139 23.85 9.59 36.55
C PHE A 139 25.31 9.61 37.01
N ILE A 140 26.18 8.89 36.30
CA ILE A 140 27.63 8.90 36.54
C ILE A 140 28.28 9.85 35.51
N ARG A 141 29.05 10.84 35.97
CA ARG A 141 29.86 11.72 35.12
C ARG A 141 31.21 12.02 35.77
N GLY A 142 32.29 11.92 35.01
CA GLY A 142 33.64 12.01 35.55
C GLY A 142 33.97 10.89 36.55
N GLY A 143 33.20 9.79 36.51
CA GLY A 143 33.32 8.63 37.40
C GLY A 143 32.64 8.84 38.76
N ARG A 144 31.90 9.92 38.97
CA ARG A 144 31.20 10.23 40.23
C ARG A 144 29.70 10.35 39.99
N LEU A 145 28.91 10.14 41.05
CA LEU A 145 27.47 10.35 40.99
C LEU A 145 27.13 11.83 40.89
N VAL A 146 26.21 12.15 39.99
CA VAL A 146 25.68 13.48 39.79
C VAL A 146 24.16 13.41 39.80
N TYR A 147 23.55 14.23 40.65
CA TYR A 147 22.12 14.52 40.59
C TYR A 147 21.93 15.93 40.03
N ASP A 148 21.31 16.04 38.85
CA ASP A 148 21.07 17.31 38.15
C ASP A 148 19.58 17.58 38.03
N ILE A 149 19.21 18.85 38.26
CA ILE A 149 17.89 19.39 37.93
C ILE A 149 18.11 20.47 36.87
N GLY A 150 17.53 20.28 35.69
CA GLY A 150 17.73 21.12 34.52
C GLY A 150 17.55 22.60 34.84
N TRP A 151 18.57 23.41 34.51
CA TRP A 151 18.66 24.86 34.77
C TRP A 151 18.63 25.30 36.25
N LEU A 152 18.46 24.39 37.23
CA LEU A 152 18.65 24.68 38.65
C LEU A 152 20.08 24.35 39.12
N GLY A 153 20.73 23.37 38.48
CA GLY A 153 22.13 23.00 38.70
C GLY A 153 22.29 21.53 39.07
N ALA A 154 23.45 21.18 39.67
CA ALA A 154 23.76 19.80 40.05
C ALA A 154 24.32 19.67 41.47
N ILE A 155 24.23 18.47 42.01
CA ILE A 155 24.93 17.97 43.20
C ILE A 155 25.92 16.90 42.72
N ASN A 156 27.22 17.12 42.94
CA ASN A 156 28.28 16.17 42.55
C ASN A 156 29.38 16.01 43.62
N PRO A 157 29.12 15.50 44.84
CA PRO A 157 30.17 15.09 45.75
C PRO A 157 30.18 13.57 45.96
N GLY A 158 31.29 13.05 46.47
CA GLY A 158 31.46 11.63 46.76
C GLY A 158 32.58 10.97 45.93
N PRO A 159 33.04 9.77 46.31
CA PRO A 159 34.15 9.03 45.68
C PRO A 159 33.83 8.60 44.24
N LYS A 160 34.81 8.04 43.53
CA LYS A 160 34.56 7.42 42.22
C LYS A 160 33.75 6.13 42.41
N VAL A 161 32.79 5.91 41.51
CA VAL A 161 31.86 4.75 41.49
C VAL A 161 31.93 3.94 40.20
N ASN A 162 32.88 4.28 39.32
CA ASN A 162 33.12 3.60 38.06
C ASN A 162 34.31 2.64 38.13
N ASP A 163 34.51 2.00 39.28
CA ASP A 163 35.65 1.11 39.57
C ASP A 163 35.36 -0.37 39.26
N GLY A 164 34.21 -0.65 38.65
CA GLY A 164 33.75 -2.00 38.30
C GLY A 164 33.19 -2.80 39.47
N LYS A 165 33.01 -2.20 40.65
CA LYS A 165 32.45 -2.88 41.83
C LYS A 165 30.95 -2.56 41.98
N PRO A 166 30.22 -3.39 42.75
CA PRO A 166 28.85 -3.10 43.11
C PRO A 166 28.75 -1.89 44.02
N HIS A 167 27.85 -0.98 43.68
CA HIS A 167 27.50 0.21 44.46
C HIS A 167 26.00 0.32 44.65
N THR A 168 25.60 0.91 45.78
CA THR A 168 24.22 1.30 46.05
C THR A 168 24.17 2.81 46.24
N ALA A 169 23.40 3.50 45.40
CA ALA A 169 23.11 4.92 45.54
C ALA A 169 21.68 5.12 46.03
N VAL A 170 21.48 6.01 47.01
CA VAL A 170 20.16 6.44 47.47
C VAL A 170 20.05 7.96 47.42
N LEU A 171 19.11 8.46 46.64
CA LEU A 171 18.73 9.86 46.59
C LEU A 171 17.44 10.05 47.41
N ASN A 172 17.49 10.92 48.41
CA ASN A 172 16.33 11.27 49.23
C ASN A 172 16.08 12.78 49.13
N VAL A 173 14.85 13.16 48.79
CA VAL A 173 14.40 14.56 48.73
C VAL A 173 13.29 14.73 49.75
N SER A 174 13.50 15.60 50.75
CA SER A 174 12.50 15.90 51.78
C SER A 174 12.46 17.37 52.13
N GLY A 175 11.26 17.96 52.16
CA GLY A 175 11.07 19.37 52.51
C GLY A 175 11.90 20.31 51.63
N GLY A 176 12.07 19.95 50.36
CA GLY A 176 12.91 20.69 49.40
C GLY A 176 14.42 20.53 49.56
N THR A 177 14.90 19.66 50.45
CA THR A 177 16.34 19.35 50.60
C THR A 177 16.67 18.01 49.98
N ALA A 178 17.66 17.98 49.08
CA ALA A 178 18.15 16.76 48.44
C ALA A 178 19.41 16.24 49.14
N LYS A 179 19.40 14.97 49.56
CA LYS A 179 20.52 14.27 50.18
C LYS A 179 20.88 13.03 49.35
N LEU A 180 22.17 12.85 49.07
CA LEU A 180 22.68 11.70 48.33
C LEU A 180 23.52 10.82 49.26
N TRP A 181 23.23 9.54 49.25
CA TRP A 181 23.93 8.51 49.99
C TRP A 181 24.55 7.52 49.01
N LEU A 182 25.77 7.06 49.34
CA LEU A 182 26.48 6.02 48.60
C LEU A 182 27.02 5.01 49.60
N ASP A 183 26.71 3.74 49.39
CA ASP A 183 27.18 2.61 50.19
C ASP A 183 27.07 2.84 51.71
N GLY A 184 25.92 3.37 52.14
CA GLY A 184 25.60 3.61 53.54
C GLY A 184 26.09 4.93 54.12
N LYS A 185 26.80 5.77 53.35
CA LYS A 185 27.32 7.07 53.81
C LYS A 185 26.67 8.23 53.06
N GLU A 186 26.26 9.26 53.80
CA GLU A 186 25.80 10.52 53.20
C GLU A 186 27.00 11.22 52.57
N ILE A 187 26.92 11.45 51.25
CA ILE A 187 28.00 12.06 50.46
C ILE A 187 27.65 13.47 50.01
N ALA A 188 26.37 13.86 50.07
CA ALA A 188 25.91 15.18 49.64
C ALA A 188 24.63 15.63 50.36
N GLU A 189 24.51 16.93 50.57
CA GLU A 189 23.27 17.60 50.95
C GLU A 189 23.18 18.96 50.25
N LYS A 190 21.99 19.31 49.75
CA LYS A 190 21.69 20.65 49.23
C LYS A 190 20.25 21.05 49.55
N ALA A 191 20.10 22.11 50.35
CA ALA A 191 18.81 22.70 50.67
C ALA A 191 18.20 23.42 49.45
N ASN A 192 16.87 23.53 49.41
CA ASN A 192 16.09 24.19 48.36
C ASN A 192 16.41 23.67 46.94
N PHE A 193 16.63 22.36 46.80
CA PHE A 193 17.05 21.71 45.58
C PHE A 193 16.01 20.69 45.08
N THR A 194 14.83 21.21 44.77
CA THR A 194 13.72 20.48 44.12
C THR A 194 12.99 21.39 43.13
N LYS A 195 12.27 20.80 42.16
CA LYS A 195 11.39 21.47 41.20
C LYS A 195 10.21 20.58 40.86
N PRO A 196 9.00 21.12 40.62
CA PRO A 196 7.89 20.34 40.07
C PRO A 196 8.29 19.58 38.79
N ASP A 197 7.69 18.42 38.55
CA ASP A 197 7.86 17.72 37.27
C ASP A 197 7.10 18.45 36.15
N GLN A 198 7.67 18.47 34.94
CA GLN A 198 7.01 19.07 33.78
C GLN A 198 6.01 18.12 33.15
N GLN A 199 4.91 18.67 32.65
CA GLN A 199 3.88 17.91 31.95
C GLN A 199 4.47 17.20 30.72
N GLY A 200 4.24 15.89 30.61
CA GLY A 200 4.75 15.07 29.51
C GLY A 200 6.17 14.52 29.71
N HIS A 201 6.84 14.84 30.82
CA HIS A 201 8.04 14.09 31.22
C HIS A 201 7.67 12.69 31.70
N VAL A 202 8.54 11.72 31.44
CA VAL A 202 8.35 10.32 31.79
C VAL A 202 9.54 9.80 32.59
N PHE A 203 9.30 8.85 33.48
CA PHE A 203 10.36 8.20 34.24
C PHE A 203 11.08 7.17 33.37
N LYS A 204 12.41 7.13 33.42
CA LYS A 204 13.25 6.25 32.60
C LYS A 204 14.33 5.61 33.46
N VAL A 205 14.68 4.36 33.15
CA VAL A 205 15.82 3.65 33.75
C VAL A 205 16.85 3.34 32.67
N GLY A 206 18.12 3.58 32.97
CA GLY A 206 19.24 3.32 32.06
C GLY A 206 19.44 4.36 30.95
N ARG A 207 18.61 5.41 30.86
CA ARG A 207 18.71 6.50 29.86
C ARG A 207 18.10 7.83 30.32
N ALA A 208 18.51 8.92 29.65
CA ALA A 208 17.98 10.28 29.80
C ALA A 208 17.59 10.86 28.42
N ALA A 209 17.48 12.19 28.31
CA ALA A 209 17.33 12.84 27.02
C ALA A 209 18.58 12.58 26.15
N PRO A 210 18.44 12.28 24.84
CA PRO A 210 19.54 11.90 23.95
C PRO A 210 20.82 12.77 23.98
N ASN A 211 20.73 14.05 24.34
CA ASN A 211 21.87 14.97 24.41
C ASN A 211 22.42 15.18 25.85
N PHE A 212 22.00 14.38 26.83
CA PHE A 212 22.37 14.57 28.23
C PHE A 212 22.67 13.26 28.94
N ALA A 213 23.77 13.25 29.72
CA ALA A 213 24.23 12.15 30.59
C ALA A 213 24.49 10.77 29.95
N GLY A 214 24.02 10.50 28.74
CA GLY A 214 24.23 9.26 27.99
C GLY A 214 23.47 8.05 28.56
N ASP A 215 23.36 7.01 27.76
CA ASP A 215 22.78 5.73 28.17
C ASP A 215 23.78 4.93 29.01
N PHE A 216 23.25 4.09 29.90
CA PHE A 216 24.07 3.25 30.77
C PHE A 216 24.49 1.96 30.05
N THR A 217 25.61 2.01 29.33
CA THR A 217 26.04 0.90 28.44
C THR A 217 27.23 0.10 28.96
N ASN A 218 28.05 0.67 29.86
CA ASN A 218 29.30 0.06 30.34
C ASN A 218 29.19 -0.34 31.82
N GLY A 219 28.25 -1.24 32.08
CA GLY A 219 27.89 -1.67 33.43
C GLY A 219 26.57 -2.41 33.46
N LYS A 220 26.11 -2.75 34.66
CA LYS A 220 24.78 -3.32 34.91
C LYS A 220 24.06 -2.48 35.95
N ILE A 221 22.80 -2.14 35.68
CA ILE A 221 21.84 -1.71 36.71
C ILE A 221 21.15 -2.98 37.18
N SER A 222 21.31 -3.33 38.46
CA SER A 222 20.73 -4.53 39.04
C SER A 222 19.30 -4.27 39.50
N VAL A 223 19.04 -3.10 40.08
CA VAL A 223 17.68 -2.67 40.43
C VAL A 223 17.59 -1.14 40.57
N VAL A 224 16.44 -0.58 40.23
CA VAL A 224 16.00 0.77 40.60
C VAL A 224 14.70 0.66 41.39
N LYS A 225 14.64 1.28 42.56
CA LYS A 225 13.44 1.35 43.42
C LYS A 225 13.11 2.81 43.72
N VAL A 226 11.84 3.19 43.73
CA VAL A 226 11.39 4.55 44.06
C VAL A 226 10.23 4.51 45.04
N TRP A 227 10.25 5.40 46.02
CA TRP A 227 9.19 5.66 46.99
C TRP A 227 8.70 7.09 46.79
N LYS A 228 7.38 7.29 46.69
CA LYS A 228 6.70 8.61 46.58
C LYS A 228 6.64 9.37 47.91
N ARG A 229 7.57 9.06 48.82
CA ARG A 229 7.76 9.73 50.10
C ARG A 229 9.24 9.75 50.46
N ALA A 230 9.64 10.75 51.22
CA ALA A 230 10.94 10.76 51.88
C ALA A 230 10.99 9.68 52.97
N LEU A 231 11.92 8.74 52.85
CA LEU A 231 12.16 7.74 53.89
C LEU A 231 12.91 8.37 55.08
N PRO A 232 12.55 8.09 56.34
CA PRO A 232 13.32 8.52 57.49
C PRO A 232 14.69 7.83 57.51
N ARG A 233 15.69 8.46 58.14
CA ARG A 233 17.09 7.98 58.16
C ARG A 233 17.24 6.51 58.60
N LYS A 234 16.39 6.03 59.51
CA LYS A 234 16.39 4.63 59.93
C LYS A 234 16.00 3.67 58.80
N GLU A 235 15.02 4.03 57.97
CA GLU A 235 14.63 3.24 56.79
C GLU A 235 15.67 3.36 55.66
N ILE A 236 16.28 4.55 55.47
CA ILE A 236 17.38 4.72 54.50
C ILE A 236 18.56 3.81 54.83
N ALA A 237 18.92 3.66 56.12
CA ALA A 237 20.00 2.76 56.52
C ALA A 237 19.74 1.29 56.13
N LEU A 238 18.46 0.88 56.11
CA LEU A 238 18.06 -0.46 55.70
C LEU A 238 18.21 -0.68 54.18
N LEU A 239 18.19 0.38 53.37
CA LEU A 239 18.39 0.28 51.91
C LEU A 239 19.79 -0.20 51.50
N PHE A 240 20.76 -0.11 52.41
CA PHE A 240 22.13 -0.57 52.21
C PHE A 240 22.39 -1.97 52.79
N GLN A 241 21.35 -2.62 53.33
CA GLN A 241 21.40 -3.96 53.91
C GLN A 241 20.39 -4.84 53.17
N ASP A 242 20.79 -6.07 52.80
CA ASP A 242 19.93 -7.05 52.13
C ASP A 242 19.08 -6.47 50.96
N SER A 243 19.71 -5.64 50.12
CA SER A 243 19.06 -4.94 48.99
C SER A 243 17.79 -4.15 49.35
N GLY A 244 17.72 -3.65 50.57
CA GLY A 244 16.59 -2.87 51.08
C GLY A 244 15.39 -3.68 51.54
N ALA A 245 15.53 -5.00 51.77
CA ALA A 245 14.43 -5.88 52.19
C ALA A 245 13.77 -5.48 53.52
N GLY A 246 14.46 -4.73 54.38
CA GLY A 246 13.92 -4.22 55.65
C GLY A 246 13.19 -2.87 55.55
N ALA A 247 13.30 -2.16 54.43
CA ALA A 247 12.57 -0.91 54.22
C ALA A 247 11.14 -1.20 53.73
N ASN A 248 10.22 -0.26 53.95
CA ASN A 248 8.84 -0.40 53.47
C ASN A 248 8.79 -0.57 51.94
N THR A 249 7.71 -1.13 51.42
CA THR A 249 7.55 -1.46 50.00
C THR A 249 7.71 -0.23 49.09
N PRO A 250 8.53 -0.30 48.02
CA PRO A 250 8.66 0.76 47.03
C PRO A 250 7.42 0.90 46.15
N ASP A 251 7.12 2.14 45.74
CA ASP A 251 6.03 2.47 44.82
C ASP A 251 6.37 2.14 43.36
N PHE A 252 7.66 2.00 43.04
CA PHE A 252 8.16 1.55 41.74
C PHE A 252 9.40 0.68 41.92
N THR A 253 9.50 -0.42 41.17
CA THR A 253 10.69 -1.28 41.12
C THR A 253 10.95 -1.75 39.69
N HIS A 254 12.20 -1.65 39.24
CA HIS A 254 12.66 -2.19 37.97
C HIS A 254 14.00 -2.93 38.14
N ALA A 255 14.10 -4.16 37.63
CA ALA A 255 15.31 -4.99 37.67
C ALA A 255 15.63 -5.55 36.26
N PRO A 256 16.61 -4.98 35.52
CA PRO A 256 16.95 -5.39 34.14
C PRO A 256 17.51 -6.82 33.99
N ARG A 257 16.91 -7.58 33.04
CA ARG A 257 17.14 -8.99 32.59
C ARG A 257 18.13 -9.30 31.42
N ALA A 258 19.27 -10.01 31.54
CA ALA A 258 20.14 -10.33 30.38
C ALA A 258 19.68 -11.56 29.53
N SER A 259 19.91 -11.56 28.20
CA SER A 259 19.56 -12.68 27.30
C SER A 259 20.78 -13.37 26.66
N GLY A 260 20.91 -14.69 26.84
CA GLY A 260 21.85 -15.60 26.14
C GLY A 260 21.16 -16.91 25.70
N LYS A 261 21.82 -17.76 24.90
CA LYS A 261 21.29 -19.07 24.43
C LYS A 261 20.93 -19.96 25.64
N PRO A 262 19.77 -20.65 25.65
CA PRO A 262 19.41 -21.55 26.74
C PRO A 262 20.45 -22.65 26.98
N VAL A 263 20.68 -23.00 28.25
CA VAL A 263 21.56 -24.11 28.66
C VAL A 263 20.70 -25.31 29.05
N ILE A 264 20.97 -26.46 28.46
CA ILE A 264 20.20 -27.70 28.69
C ILE A 264 21.09 -28.68 29.44
N GLU A 265 20.63 -29.16 30.60
CA GLU A 265 21.37 -30.10 31.45
C GLU A 265 20.83 -31.53 31.26
N GLY A 266 21.51 -32.27 30.37
CA GLY A 266 21.19 -33.65 30.01
C GLY A 266 20.07 -33.78 28.98
N GLY A 267 19.95 -34.95 28.36
CA GLY A 267 18.91 -35.27 27.37
C GLY A 267 19.32 -35.02 25.91
N SER A 268 18.42 -35.37 25.00
CA SER A 268 18.52 -35.13 23.56
C SER A 268 17.28 -34.39 23.07
N GLY A 269 17.35 -33.73 21.91
CA GLY A 269 16.21 -32.98 21.42
C GLY A 269 16.52 -32.15 20.19
N TRP A 270 15.63 -31.21 19.89
CA TRP A 270 15.73 -30.33 18.74
C TRP A 270 15.01 -29.01 19.02
N VAL A 271 15.38 -27.97 18.27
CA VAL A 271 14.71 -26.68 18.31
C VAL A 271 14.10 -26.37 16.95
N GLN A 272 12.87 -25.88 16.93
CA GLN A 272 12.16 -25.50 15.72
C GLN A 272 11.71 -24.05 15.85
N ALA A 273 11.80 -23.26 14.78
CA ALA A 273 11.18 -21.94 14.76
C ALA A 273 9.66 -22.05 14.93
N LEU A 274 9.06 -21.17 15.71
CA LEU A 274 7.60 -21.06 15.74
C LEU A 274 7.11 -20.39 14.46
N GLU A 275 6.12 -21.00 13.81
CA GLU A 275 5.48 -20.47 12.61
C GLU A 275 4.44 -19.40 12.97
N ARG A 276 4.08 -18.54 12.01
CA ARG A 276 2.97 -17.58 12.23
C ARG A 276 1.59 -18.23 12.28
N SER A 277 1.45 -19.38 11.64
CA SER A 277 0.22 -20.16 11.57
C SER A 277 0.37 -21.40 12.42
N ASP A 278 -0.69 -21.82 13.12
CA ASP A 278 -0.71 -23.12 13.77
C ASP A 278 -1.16 -24.19 12.76
N HIS A 279 -0.20 -24.96 12.26
CA HIS A 279 -0.46 -25.97 11.23
C HIS A 279 -1.28 -27.14 11.79
N ALA A 280 -1.08 -27.50 13.06
CA ALA A 280 -1.80 -28.57 13.72
C ALA A 280 -3.25 -28.19 13.96
N GLU A 281 -3.52 -26.94 14.38
CA GLU A 281 -4.87 -26.41 14.53
C GLU A 281 -5.63 -26.42 13.19
N ILE A 282 -5.02 -25.90 12.12
CA ILE A 282 -5.63 -25.87 10.79
C ILE A 282 -6.02 -27.26 10.30
N VAL A 283 -5.11 -28.24 10.47
CA VAL A 283 -5.35 -29.62 10.01
C VAL A 283 -6.34 -30.35 10.92
N ALA A 284 -6.31 -30.11 12.23
CA ALA A 284 -7.31 -30.65 13.16
C ALA A 284 -8.72 -30.07 12.93
N ALA A 285 -8.80 -28.84 12.42
CA ALA A 285 -10.05 -28.15 12.10
C ALA A 285 -10.63 -28.50 10.71
N TRP A 286 -10.02 -29.45 9.98
CA TRP A 286 -10.56 -29.92 8.70
C TRP A 286 -11.99 -30.43 8.83
N ASN A 287 -12.87 -29.87 8.01
CA ASN A 287 -14.30 -30.14 7.98
C ASN A 287 -14.83 -30.03 6.54
N ALA A 288 -16.16 -30.12 6.36
CA ALA A 288 -16.79 -30.03 5.05
C ALA A 288 -16.49 -28.70 4.32
N ASN A 289 -16.41 -27.58 5.04
CA ASN A 289 -16.13 -26.27 4.44
C ASN A 289 -14.68 -26.20 3.94
N ALA A 290 -13.72 -26.65 4.74
CA ALA A 290 -12.32 -26.73 4.32
C ALA A 290 -12.13 -27.68 3.12
N LEU A 291 -12.94 -28.74 3.04
CA LEU A 291 -12.94 -29.66 1.91
C LEU A 291 -13.48 -29.00 0.63
N GLU A 292 -14.57 -28.23 0.73
CA GLU A 292 -15.16 -27.48 -0.39
C GLU A 292 -14.25 -26.36 -0.88
N GLU A 293 -13.62 -25.63 0.03
CA GLU A 293 -12.61 -24.61 -0.30
C GLU A 293 -11.44 -25.24 -1.05
N GLY A 294 -10.94 -26.38 -0.56
CA GLY A 294 -9.91 -27.15 -1.24
C GLY A 294 -10.32 -27.64 -2.63
N ALA A 295 -11.57 -28.05 -2.79
CA ALA A 295 -12.13 -28.46 -4.07
C ALA A 295 -12.13 -27.29 -5.07
N THR A 296 -12.52 -26.11 -4.61
CA THR A 296 -12.55 -24.89 -5.41
C THR A 296 -11.14 -24.51 -5.88
N ILE A 297 -10.17 -24.51 -4.96
CA ILE A 297 -8.76 -24.23 -5.29
C ILE A 297 -8.23 -25.25 -6.29
N TYR A 298 -8.47 -26.55 -6.06
CA TYR A 298 -8.01 -27.61 -6.95
C TYR A 298 -8.58 -27.45 -8.36
N LYS A 299 -9.89 -27.22 -8.49
CA LYS A 299 -10.56 -27.04 -9.79
C LYS A 299 -10.12 -25.78 -10.51
N THR A 300 -9.72 -24.74 -9.77
CA THR A 300 -9.30 -23.47 -10.36
C THR A 300 -7.89 -23.53 -10.93
N LEU A 301 -6.95 -24.17 -10.21
CA LEU A 301 -5.53 -24.07 -10.56
C LEU A 301 -4.80 -25.42 -10.68
N CYS A 302 -5.10 -26.38 -9.82
CA CYS A 302 -4.35 -27.65 -9.77
C CYS A 302 -4.77 -28.64 -10.87
N VAL A 303 -6.06 -28.65 -11.23
CA VAL A 303 -6.66 -29.64 -12.15
C VAL A 303 -6.04 -29.60 -13.54
N VAL A 304 -5.59 -28.43 -14.01
CA VAL A 304 -5.01 -28.28 -15.35
C VAL A 304 -3.75 -29.12 -15.49
N CYS A 305 -2.89 -29.15 -14.47
CA CYS A 305 -1.65 -29.91 -14.49
C CYS A 305 -1.84 -31.35 -14.03
N HIS A 306 -2.60 -31.56 -12.94
CA HIS A 306 -2.70 -32.86 -12.26
C HIS A 306 -3.87 -33.73 -12.73
N GLY A 307 -4.82 -33.15 -13.47
CA GLY A 307 -6.00 -33.83 -13.99
C GLY A 307 -7.05 -34.15 -12.94
N THR A 308 -8.07 -34.91 -13.36
CA THR A 308 -9.03 -35.58 -12.48
C THR A 308 -8.70 -37.07 -12.42
N LYS A 309 -9.57 -37.86 -11.77
CA LYS A 309 -9.47 -39.31 -11.81
C LYS A 309 -9.69 -39.83 -13.24
N GLU A 310 -10.69 -39.30 -13.93
CA GLU A 310 -11.12 -39.75 -15.25
C GLU A 310 -10.24 -39.17 -16.38
N GLN A 311 -9.73 -37.95 -16.21
CA GLN A 311 -9.00 -37.24 -17.26
C GLN A 311 -7.58 -36.88 -16.81
N PRO A 312 -6.53 -37.23 -17.57
CA PRO A 312 -5.18 -36.79 -17.28
C PRO A 312 -5.08 -35.26 -17.43
N GLY A 313 -4.22 -34.65 -16.63
CA GLY A 313 -3.89 -33.23 -16.77
C GLY A 313 -3.02 -32.98 -18.00
N SER A 314 -2.92 -31.72 -18.39
CA SER A 314 -2.16 -31.26 -19.55
C SER A 314 -0.64 -31.45 -19.43
N LEU A 315 -0.11 -31.71 -18.22
CA LEU A 315 1.32 -31.90 -17.97
C LEU A 315 1.62 -33.39 -17.70
N PRO A 316 2.18 -34.15 -18.66
CA PRO A 316 2.40 -35.60 -18.49
C PRO A 316 3.35 -35.97 -17.35
N THR A 317 4.22 -35.04 -16.94
CA THR A 317 5.17 -35.21 -15.83
C THR A 317 4.58 -34.87 -14.47
N ALA A 318 3.40 -34.24 -14.42
CA ALA A 318 2.73 -33.90 -13.18
C ALA A 318 2.17 -35.16 -12.51
N LEU A 319 2.23 -35.17 -11.18
CA LEU A 319 1.72 -36.29 -10.40
C LEU A 319 0.20 -36.39 -10.54
N ARG A 320 -0.30 -37.47 -11.13
CA ARG A 320 -1.73 -37.80 -11.08
C ARG A 320 -2.05 -38.36 -9.70
N PHE A 321 -2.71 -37.58 -8.85
CA PHE A 321 -2.89 -37.94 -7.44
C PHE A 321 -3.63 -39.27 -7.22
N ALA A 322 -4.56 -39.62 -8.11
CA ALA A 322 -5.34 -40.86 -8.02
C ALA A 322 -4.54 -42.15 -8.31
N GLU A 323 -3.31 -42.07 -8.85
CA GLU A 323 -2.55 -43.26 -9.28
C GLU A 323 -1.02 -43.17 -9.09
N GLY A 324 -0.43 -41.97 -9.06
CA GLY A 324 1.01 -41.79 -9.06
C GLY A 324 1.65 -41.79 -7.66
N GLN A 325 2.98 -41.86 -7.62
CA GLN A 325 3.76 -41.84 -6.37
C GLN A 325 4.34 -40.45 -6.08
N PHE A 326 4.18 -39.97 -4.84
CA PHE A 326 4.74 -38.68 -4.42
C PHE A 326 6.26 -38.77 -4.30
N LYS A 327 6.96 -37.80 -4.90
CA LYS A 327 8.42 -37.72 -4.88
C LYS A 327 8.99 -36.85 -3.75
N ASN A 328 8.19 -35.95 -3.17
CA ASN A 328 8.60 -35.03 -2.10
C ASN A 328 7.93 -35.31 -0.74
N GLY A 329 7.35 -36.50 -0.60
CA GLY A 329 6.48 -36.87 0.53
C GLY A 329 5.00 -36.59 0.24
N SER A 330 4.13 -37.44 0.78
CA SER A 330 2.66 -37.39 0.62
C SER A 330 1.92 -37.07 1.92
N ASP A 331 2.64 -36.82 3.01
CA ASP A 331 2.05 -36.27 4.23
C ASP A 331 1.67 -34.79 4.02
N PRO A 332 0.71 -34.26 4.80
CA PRO A 332 0.20 -32.91 4.59
C PRO A 332 1.28 -31.82 4.66
N PHE A 333 2.31 -31.97 5.51
CA PHE A 333 3.34 -30.94 5.61
C PHE A 333 4.29 -30.96 4.42
N SER A 334 4.69 -32.14 3.95
CA SER A 334 5.44 -32.30 2.70
C SER A 334 4.71 -31.71 1.50
N MET A 335 3.39 -31.92 1.41
CA MET A 335 2.56 -31.31 0.38
C MET A 335 2.47 -29.78 0.55
N TYR A 336 2.33 -29.29 1.78
CA TYR A 336 2.36 -27.85 2.08
C TYR A 336 3.68 -27.20 1.71
N LEU A 337 4.81 -27.85 2.02
CA LEU A 337 6.14 -27.40 1.65
C LEU A 337 6.31 -27.40 0.12
N THR A 338 5.74 -28.38 -0.57
CA THR A 338 5.72 -28.40 -2.04
C THR A 338 4.91 -27.22 -2.59
N LEU A 339 3.74 -26.92 -2.01
CA LEU A 339 2.95 -25.73 -2.38
C LEU A 339 3.62 -24.41 -1.98
N THR A 340 4.49 -24.40 -0.97
CA THR A 340 5.08 -23.16 -0.43
C THR A 340 6.46 -22.86 -0.98
N LYS A 341 7.30 -23.88 -1.17
CA LYS A 341 8.69 -23.79 -1.62
C LYS A 341 8.87 -24.29 -3.07
N GLY A 342 7.84 -24.91 -3.66
CA GLY A 342 7.93 -25.57 -4.96
C GLY A 342 8.65 -26.91 -4.89
N PHE A 343 8.54 -27.73 -5.95
CA PHE A 343 9.32 -28.97 -6.10
C PHE A 343 9.38 -29.42 -7.56
N GLY A 344 10.58 -29.63 -8.10
CA GLY A 344 10.76 -30.00 -9.51
C GLY A 344 10.19 -28.93 -10.45
N GLN A 345 9.22 -29.30 -11.29
CA GLN A 345 8.52 -28.38 -12.20
C GLN A 345 7.31 -27.68 -11.56
N MET A 346 6.95 -28.03 -10.32
CA MET A 346 5.86 -27.39 -9.60
C MET A 346 6.34 -26.08 -8.96
N VAL A 347 5.82 -24.95 -9.46
CA VAL A 347 6.12 -23.63 -8.91
C VAL A 347 5.48 -23.44 -7.53
N PRO A 348 6.10 -22.67 -6.61
CA PRO A 348 5.46 -22.24 -5.38
C PRO A 348 4.10 -21.56 -5.63
N GLN A 349 3.18 -21.65 -4.68
CA GLN A 349 1.85 -21.07 -4.69
C GLN A 349 1.71 -19.98 -3.61
N PRO A 350 2.42 -18.84 -3.73
CA PRO A 350 2.44 -17.79 -2.71
C PRO A 350 1.10 -17.06 -2.57
N GLN A 351 0.23 -17.14 -3.57
CA GLN A 351 -1.09 -16.53 -3.58
C GLN A 351 -2.08 -17.15 -2.58
N TYR A 352 -1.78 -18.35 -2.05
CA TYR A 352 -2.64 -19.03 -1.08
C TYR A 352 -2.10 -18.92 0.35
N THR A 353 -3.00 -18.64 1.29
CA THR A 353 -2.70 -18.67 2.72
C THR A 353 -2.33 -20.08 3.19
N THR A 354 -1.76 -20.20 4.39
CA THR A 354 -1.48 -21.50 5.01
C THR A 354 -2.73 -22.37 5.10
N ALA A 355 -3.87 -21.78 5.51
CA ALA A 355 -5.15 -22.48 5.59
C ALA A 355 -5.62 -22.99 4.23
N GLN A 356 -5.58 -22.14 3.19
CA GLN A 356 -5.97 -22.50 1.83
C GLN A 356 -5.11 -23.60 1.22
N LYS A 357 -3.80 -23.59 1.49
CA LYS A 357 -2.89 -24.67 1.09
C LYS A 357 -3.27 -25.98 1.77
N TYR A 358 -3.58 -25.96 3.06
CA TYR A 358 -4.07 -27.15 3.74
C TYR A 358 -5.48 -27.57 3.31
N ALA A 359 -6.34 -26.65 2.90
CA ALA A 359 -7.66 -26.95 2.33
C ALA A 359 -7.50 -27.74 1.02
N VAL A 360 -6.65 -27.30 0.08
CA VAL A 360 -6.41 -28.07 -1.16
C VAL A 360 -5.74 -29.41 -0.88
N ILE A 361 -4.86 -29.50 0.11
CA ILE A 361 -4.27 -30.78 0.55
C ILE A 361 -5.34 -31.71 1.13
N HIS A 362 -6.25 -31.20 1.97
CA HIS A 362 -7.39 -31.93 2.49
C HIS A 362 -8.24 -32.50 1.34
N TYR A 363 -8.57 -31.65 0.36
CA TYR A 363 -9.30 -32.07 -0.84
C TYR A 363 -8.57 -33.14 -1.64
N ILE A 364 -7.26 -33.00 -1.87
CA ILE A 364 -6.47 -34.01 -2.59
C ILE A 364 -6.51 -35.35 -1.86
N ARG A 365 -6.35 -35.32 -0.54
CA ARG A 365 -6.34 -36.51 0.32
C ARG A 365 -7.69 -37.22 0.30
N GLU A 366 -8.78 -36.50 0.50
CA GLU A 366 -10.12 -37.10 0.58
C GLU A 366 -10.66 -37.51 -0.79
N THR A 367 -10.35 -36.75 -1.84
CA THR A 367 -10.95 -36.96 -3.17
C THR A 367 -10.14 -37.91 -4.04
N PHE A 368 -8.81 -37.88 -3.95
CA PHE A 368 -7.94 -38.72 -4.80
C PHE A 368 -7.24 -39.82 -4.01
N LEU A 369 -6.60 -39.50 -2.88
CA LEU A 369 -5.75 -40.49 -2.20
C LEU A 369 -6.58 -41.54 -1.47
N ARG A 370 -7.52 -41.14 -0.61
CA ARG A 370 -8.32 -42.06 0.19
C ARG A 370 -9.12 -43.07 -0.65
N PRO A 371 -9.85 -42.67 -1.71
CA PRO A 371 -10.64 -43.62 -2.48
C PRO A 371 -9.86 -44.35 -3.58
N HIS A 372 -8.74 -43.79 -4.07
CA HIS A 372 -8.09 -44.29 -5.31
C HIS A 372 -6.59 -44.56 -5.19
N ASN A 373 -5.88 -43.90 -4.28
CA ASN A 373 -4.45 -44.11 -4.07
C ASN A 373 -4.08 -44.24 -2.58
N PRO A 374 -4.67 -45.22 -1.86
CA PRO A 374 -4.51 -45.32 -0.41
C PRO A 374 -3.06 -45.61 0.01
N SER A 375 -2.24 -46.16 -0.89
CA SER A 375 -0.80 -46.38 -0.65
C SER A 375 -0.01 -45.09 -0.41
N GLN A 376 -0.50 -43.96 -0.94
CA GLN A 376 0.10 -42.64 -0.78
C GLN A 376 -0.60 -41.81 0.31
N LEU A 377 -1.74 -42.26 0.85
CA LEU A 377 -2.41 -41.59 1.95
C LEU A 377 -1.64 -41.85 3.26
N LYS A 378 -0.88 -40.86 3.72
CA LYS A 378 -0.20 -40.93 5.02
C LYS A 378 -1.12 -40.47 6.15
N ASP A 379 -1.05 -41.15 7.28
CA ASP A 379 -1.67 -40.67 8.52
C ASP A 379 -1.06 -39.33 8.94
N ILE A 380 -1.87 -38.52 9.60
CA ILE A 380 -1.48 -37.18 10.04
C ILE A 380 -1.03 -37.27 11.48
N ASP A 381 0.26 -37.12 11.70
CA ASP A 381 0.78 -36.86 13.03
C ASP A 381 0.76 -35.34 13.28
N LEU A 382 -0.28 -34.86 13.97
CA LEU A 382 -0.42 -33.44 14.32
C LEU A 382 0.76 -32.92 15.16
N ALA A 383 1.43 -33.78 15.93
CA ALA A 383 2.57 -33.37 16.76
C ALA A 383 3.83 -33.05 15.94
N SER A 384 3.92 -33.61 14.73
CA SER A 384 5.01 -33.42 13.77
C SER A 384 4.89 -32.13 12.94
N LEU A 385 3.72 -31.48 12.96
CA LEU A 385 3.47 -30.23 12.24
C LEU A 385 4.10 -29.03 12.99
N PRO A 386 4.56 -27.98 12.28
CA PRO A 386 5.06 -26.79 12.93
C PRO A 386 4.02 -26.14 13.84
N ARG A 387 4.42 -25.76 15.05
CA ARG A 387 3.54 -25.03 15.98
C ARG A 387 3.51 -23.54 15.64
N GLY A 388 2.33 -22.94 15.81
CA GLY A 388 2.13 -21.52 15.63
C GLY A 388 2.52 -20.70 16.85
N LEU A 389 2.84 -19.42 16.67
CA LEU A 389 2.83 -18.41 17.73
C LEU A 389 1.42 -18.31 18.31
N ALA A 390 1.29 -18.18 19.63
CA ALA A 390 -0.01 -17.91 20.22
C ALA A 390 -0.43 -16.47 19.91
N ARG A 391 -1.66 -16.36 19.43
CA ARG A 391 -2.26 -15.09 19.03
C ARG A 391 -2.82 -14.38 20.27
N ALA A 392 -2.46 -13.11 20.49
CA ALA A 392 -3.53 -12.14 20.73
C ALA A 392 -4.35 -12.16 19.46
N GLU A 393 -5.67 -12.40 19.56
CA GLU A 393 -6.56 -12.65 18.43
C GLU A 393 -6.02 -11.95 17.19
N ALA A 394 -5.49 -12.73 16.24
CA ALA A 394 -5.33 -12.19 14.91
C ALA A 394 -6.72 -11.68 14.57
N GLU A 395 -6.87 -10.39 14.25
CA GLU A 395 -8.03 -9.98 13.49
C GLU A 395 -8.04 -10.93 12.32
N LYS A 396 -8.96 -11.91 12.37
CA LYS A 396 -9.41 -12.57 11.17
C LYS A 396 -9.79 -11.38 10.30
N ILE A 397 -9.06 -11.18 9.20
CA ILE A 397 -9.62 -10.36 8.13
C ILE A 397 -10.96 -11.01 7.90
N ASP A 398 -12.02 -10.29 8.22
CA ASP A 398 -13.36 -10.77 8.00
C ASP A 398 -13.53 -10.94 6.50
N THR A 399 -13.30 -12.15 6.00
CA THR A 399 -13.42 -12.45 4.56
C THR A 399 -14.88 -12.53 4.13
N THR A 400 -15.84 -12.34 5.03
CA THR A 400 -17.26 -12.30 4.65
C THR A 400 -17.56 -11.10 3.76
N LEU A 401 -16.79 -10.00 3.89
CA LEU A 401 -16.95 -8.81 3.08
C LEU A 401 -15.93 -8.77 1.91
N PRO A 402 -16.32 -8.27 0.73
CA PRO A 402 -15.41 -8.07 -0.39
C PRO A 402 -14.32 -7.02 -0.07
N PRO A 403 -13.14 -7.06 -0.72
CA PRO A 403 -12.00 -6.21 -0.37
C PRO A 403 -12.31 -4.71 -0.25
N TYR A 404 -13.11 -4.15 -1.15
CA TYR A 404 -13.46 -2.73 -1.16
C TYR A 404 -14.31 -2.27 0.05
N GLN A 405 -15.08 -3.17 0.68
CA GLN A 405 -15.83 -2.87 1.91
C GLN A 405 -14.97 -3.00 3.17
N ARG A 406 -13.81 -3.65 3.04
CA ARG A 406 -12.85 -3.90 4.11
C ARG A 406 -11.83 -2.78 4.23
N MET A 407 -11.46 -2.18 3.09
CA MET A 407 -10.50 -1.08 3.02
C MET A 407 -10.84 0.07 3.98
N GLU A 408 -9.81 0.58 4.65
CA GLU A 408 -9.80 1.89 5.30
C GLU A 408 -9.48 2.94 4.21
N LEU A 409 -10.50 3.65 3.71
CA LEU A 409 -10.36 4.64 2.62
C LEU A 409 -10.15 6.08 3.13
N GLY A 410 -9.47 6.25 4.27
CA GLY A 410 -9.31 7.54 4.93
C GLY A 410 -10.64 8.22 5.29
N ASN A 411 -10.59 9.44 5.83
CA ASN A 411 -11.80 10.17 6.24
C ASN A 411 -12.57 10.86 5.09
N ALA A 412 -11.99 10.87 3.88
CA ALA A 412 -12.60 11.47 2.70
C ALA A 412 -12.36 10.61 1.46
N LEU A 413 -13.40 10.43 0.65
CA LEU A 413 -13.38 9.68 -0.61
C LEU A 413 -13.83 10.58 -1.76
N PHE A 414 -12.94 10.77 -2.73
CA PHE A 414 -13.22 11.43 -4.01
C PHE A 414 -13.82 10.40 -4.97
N TRP A 415 -15.07 10.60 -5.39
CA TRP A 415 -15.78 9.65 -6.26
C TRP A 415 -17.02 10.24 -6.91
N THR A 416 -17.47 9.68 -8.03
CA THR A 416 -18.80 9.97 -8.59
C THR A 416 -19.87 9.27 -7.76
N LEU A 417 -20.77 10.04 -7.14
CA LEU A 417 -21.79 9.52 -6.22
C LEU A 417 -23.19 9.95 -6.65
N GLU A 418 -24.08 8.98 -6.87
CA GLU A 418 -25.50 9.27 -7.00
C GLU A 418 -26.10 9.55 -5.62
N ILE A 419 -26.71 10.72 -5.50
CA ILE A 419 -27.29 11.23 -4.28
C ILE A 419 -28.78 10.88 -4.22
N ALA A 420 -29.48 11.08 -5.34
CA ALA A 420 -30.87 10.71 -5.58
C ALA A 420 -31.08 10.59 -7.09
N ALA A 421 -32.27 10.14 -7.51
CA ALA A 421 -32.63 10.13 -8.92
C ALA A 421 -32.38 11.52 -9.56
N ASP A 422 -31.64 11.53 -10.67
CA ASP A 422 -31.21 12.73 -11.40
C ASP A 422 -30.34 13.74 -10.60
N ASN A 423 -29.83 13.35 -9.43
CA ASN A 423 -28.92 14.15 -8.62
C ASN A 423 -27.62 13.38 -8.36
N ILE A 424 -26.60 13.69 -9.16
CA ILE A 424 -25.29 13.05 -9.09
C ILE A 424 -24.25 14.11 -8.73
N ALA A 425 -23.43 13.83 -7.72
CA ALA A 425 -22.18 14.53 -7.49
C ALA A 425 -21.12 13.91 -8.40
N GLN A 426 -20.95 14.47 -9.60
CA GLN A 426 -20.07 13.90 -10.63
C GLN A 426 -18.62 13.82 -10.16
N LYS A 427 -18.18 14.86 -9.44
CA LYS A 427 -16.90 14.90 -8.75
C LYS A 427 -17.14 15.12 -7.25
N GLY A 428 -17.67 14.07 -6.64
CA GLY A 428 -18.09 14.06 -5.25
C GLY A 428 -16.92 13.91 -4.27
N ILE A 429 -17.07 14.49 -3.09
CA ILE A 429 -16.18 14.29 -1.94
C ILE A 429 -17.05 13.87 -0.76
N ALA A 430 -17.07 12.58 -0.44
CA ALA A 430 -17.75 12.08 0.74
C ALA A 430 -16.81 12.19 1.95
N ILE A 431 -17.19 12.99 2.94
CA ILE A 431 -16.43 13.18 4.18
C ILE A 431 -17.21 12.51 5.32
N ARG A 432 -16.54 11.62 6.05
CA ARG A 432 -17.10 11.00 7.28
C ARG A 432 -17.11 12.02 8.41
N LEU A 433 -18.21 12.04 9.17
CA LEU A 433 -18.47 13.04 10.21
C LEU A 433 -18.32 12.50 11.63
N ASP A 434 -18.56 11.21 11.84
CA ASP A 434 -18.45 10.57 13.14
C ASP A 434 -17.02 10.09 13.42
N ASP A 435 -16.61 10.19 14.68
CA ASP A 435 -15.31 9.70 15.11
C ASP A 435 -15.23 8.18 15.09
N GLY A 436 -14.06 7.66 14.69
CA GLY A 436 -13.74 6.25 14.81
C GLY A 436 -12.71 5.78 13.79
N PRO A 437 -12.14 4.58 13.99
CA PRO A 437 -11.24 3.98 13.02
C PRO A 437 -12.00 3.54 11.76
N GLY A 438 -11.26 3.24 10.69
CA GLY A 438 -11.82 2.61 9.49
C GLY A 438 -12.20 3.57 8.35
N GLY A 439 -12.08 4.88 8.54
CA GLY A 439 -12.34 5.87 7.50
C GLY A 439 -13.79 5.85 7.01
N VAL A 440 -14.05 6.34 5.80
CA VAL A 440 -15.41 6.49 5.25
C VAL A 440 -16.19 5.17 5.18
N THR A 441 -15.51 4.03 5.07
CA THR A 441 -16.17 2.73 4.90
C THR A 441 -16.78 2.20 6.21
N LYS A 442 -16.33 2.71 7.36
CA LYS A 442 -16.78 2.29 8.71
C LYS A 442 -17.49 3.41 9.47
N GLY A 443 -17.79 4.52 8.82
CA GLY A 443 -18.59 5.60 9.39
C GLY A 443 -20.06 5.24 9.53
N ARG A 444 -20.80 6.16 10.15
CA ARG A 444 -22.27 6.14 10.24
C ARG A 444 -22.91 7.47 9.82
N ALA A 445 -22.10 8.49 9.53
CA ALA A 445 -22.58 9.79 9.07
C ALA A 445 -21.60 10.39 8.05
N TRP A 446 -22.14 10.96 6.96
CA TRP A 446 -21.35 11.56 5.88
C TRP A 446 -21.96 12.86 5.39
N MET A 447 -21.10 13.79 5.00
CA MET A 447 -21.47 14.95 4.18
C MET A 447 -20.80 14.81 2.82
N VAL A 448 -21.57 14.88 1.74
CA VAL A 448 -21.08 14.74 0.37
C VAL A 448 -21.07 16.10 -0.29
N TYR A 449 -19.90 16.53 -0.72
CA TYR A 449 -19.68 17.76 -1.48
C TYR A 449 -19.56 17.43 -2.96
N ASP A 450 -19.82 18.41 -3.81
CA ASP A 450 -19.56 18.35 -5.25
C ASP A 450 -18.72 19.55 -5.63
N HIS A 451 -17.48 19.31 -6.03
CA HIS A 451 -16.48 20.38 -6.12
C HIS A 451 -16.59 21.19 -7.43
N ASP A 452 -17.36 20.68 -8.41
CA ASP A 452 -17.71 21.42 -9.63
C ASP A 452 -18.70 22.56 -9.31
N THR A 453 -19.62 22.34 -8.36
CA THR A 453 -20.64 23.32 -7.95
C THR A 453 -20.36 23.97 -6.59
N MET A 454 -19.33 23.49 -5.88
CA MET A 454 -19.03 23.81 -4.49
C MET A 454 -20.24 23.72 -3.55
N ARG A 455 -21.19 22.83 -3.86
CA ARG A 455 -22.37 22.56 -3.02
C ARG A 455 -22.09 21.42 -2.05
N VAL A 456 -22.81 21.41 -0.93
CA VAL A 456 -23.09 20.16 -0.20
C VAL A 456 -24.23 19.47 -0.95
N ALA A 457 -23.98 18.34 -1.59
CA ALA A 457 -25.00 17.62 -2.34
C ALA A 457 -26.00 16.91 -1.42
N ALA A 458 -25.51 16.32 -0.33
CA ALA A 458 -26.34 15.74 0.72
C ALA A 458 -25.57 15.54 2.03
N ALA A 459 -26.34 15.33 3.10
CA ALA A 459 -25.86 14.70 4.31
C ALA A 459 -26.67 13.44 4.60
N SER A 460 -25.99 12.36 4.98
CA SER A 460 -26.58 11.03 5.11
C SER A 460 -26.09 10.34 6.38
N THR A 461 -26.94 9.49 6.96
CA THR A 461 -26.63 8.65 8.14
C THR A 461 -26.98 7.19 7.92
N GLY A 462 -26.44 6.30 8.75
CA GLY A 462 -26.70 4.86 8.67
C GLY A 462 -25.67 4.17 7.76
N ALA A 463 -26.14 3.50 6.71
CA ALA A 463 -25.25 2.85 5.74
C ALA A 463 -24.69 3.86 4.71
N PHE A 464 -23.46 3.63 4.22
CA PHE A 464 -22.79 4.57 3.34
C PHE A 464 -23.33 4.55 1.89
N VAL A 465 -22.84 3.60 1.09
CA VAL A 465 -23.13 3.49 -0.34
C VAL A 465 -23.39 2.04 -0.75
N ASP A 466 -24.08 1.84 -1.87
CA ASP A 466 -23.96 0.60 -2.62
C ASP A 466 -22.68 0.64 -3.47
N TRP A 467 -21.73 -0.24 -3.17
CA TRP A 467 -20.41 -0.26 -3.80
C TRP A 467 -20.44 -0.85 -5.22
N LYS A 468 -21.47 -0.54 -6.00
CA LYS A 468 -21.58 -0.96 -7.40
C LYS A 468 -20.68 -0.13 -8.28
N GLY A 469 -20.06 -0.80 -9.23
CA GLY A 469 -19.28 -0.19 -10.30
C GLY A 469 -18.01 -0.96 -10.57
N ILE A 470 -17.42 -0.70 -11.73
CA ILE A 470 -16.28 -1.48 -12.24
C ILE A 470 -15.07 -1.51 -11.30
N ALA A 471 -14.85 -0.43 -10.53
CA ALA A 471 -13.73 -0.32 -9.60
C ALA A 471 -13.92 -1.13 -8.32
N PHE A 472 -15.13 -1.61 -8.05
CA PHE A 472 -15.46 -2.29 -6.80
C PHE A 472 -15.94 -3.71 -7.10
N ASP A 473 -17.22 -3.90 -7.38
CA ASP A 473 -17.83 -5.20 -7.62
C ASP A 473 -17.69 -5.72 -9.07
N GLY A 474 -17.15 -4.88 -9.98
CA GLY A 474 -16.95 -5.24 -11.38
C GLY A 474 -18.19 -5.04 -12.27
N SER A 475 -19.30 -4.54 -11.72
CA SER A 475 -20.52 -4.33 -12.49
C SER A 475 -20.36 -3.20 -13.53
N HIS A 476 -21.01 -3.39 -14.68
CA HIS A 476 -20.96 -2.46 -15.81
C HIS A 476 -22.25 -1.64 -15.88
N GLY A 477 -22.14 -0.36 -16.26
CA GLY A 477 -23.29 0.52 -16.43
C GLY A 477 -23.99 0.93 -15.12
N THR A 478 -23.42 0.56 -13.98
CA THR A 478 -23.83 0.97 -12.64
C THR A 478 -22.86 2.02 -12.12
N HIS A 479 -23.30 2.76 -11.11
CA HIS A 479 -22.46 3.68 -10.36
C HIS A 479 -22.78 3.57 -8.87
N THR A 480 -21.91 4.13 -8.04
CA THR A 480 -22.01 4.08 -6.59
C THR A 480 -23.06 5.09 -6.10
N SER A 481 -24.00 4.66 -5.27
CA SER A 481 -25.14 5.47 -4.84
C SER A 481 -25.27 5.50 -3.31
N LEU A 482 -25.70 6.64 -2.75
CA LEU A 482 -25.94 6.78 -1.30
C LEU A 482 -27.19 5.99 -0.87
N ILE A 483 -27.02 5.06 0.07
CA ILE A 483 -28.11 4.20 0.56
C ILE A 483 -28.61 4.54 1.96
N GLY A 484 -27.86 5.36 2.71
CA GLY A 484 -28.24 5.80 4.04
C GLY A 484 -29.47 6.71 4.06
N GLU A 485 -29.95 7.00 5.28
CA GLU A 485 -31.00 7.97 5.51
C GLU A 485 -30.46 9.37 5.17
N LYS A 486 -31.06 9.98 4.15
CA LYS A 486 -30.74 11.34 3.71
C LYS A 486 -31.35 12.32 4.70
N GLN A 487 -30.50 12.98 5.48
CA GLN A 487 -30.93 14.00 6.43
C GLN A 487 -31.42 15.24 5.67
N PHE A 488 -30.70 15.63 4.63
CA PHE A 488 -31.15 16.56 3.60
C PHE A 488 -30.42 16.30 2.27
N VAL A 489 -31.00 16.81 1.18
CA VAL A 489 -30.44 16.80 -0.17
C VAL A 489 -30.59 18.21 -0.76
N LEU A 490 -29.58 18.68 -1.48
CA LEU A 490 -29.62 19.94 -2.22
C LEU A 490 -29.61 19.67 -3.74
N PRO A 491 -30.23 20.55 -4.56
CA PRO A 491 -30.29 20.39 -6.02
C PRO A 491 -28.91 20.52 -6.67
N VAL A 492 -28.79 20.06 -7.94
CA VAL A 492 -27.55 20.17 -8.74
C VAL A 492 -27.37 21.60 -9.25
N GLU A 493 -27.12 22.49 -8.31
CA GLU A 493 -26.96 23.93 -8.51
C GLU A 493 -25.77 24.43 -7.69
N PRO A 494 -25.17 25.58 -8.04
CA PRO A 494 -24.16 26.24 -7.24
C PRO A 494 -24.49 26.29 -5.74
N GLY A 495 -23.48 25.98 -4.90
CA GLY A 495 -23.57 26.14 -3.45
C GLY A 495 -23.35 27.57 -2.98
N TRP A 496 -22.74 28.40 -3.83
CA TRP A 496 -22.27 29.75 -3.52
C TRP A 496 -22.72 30.76 -4.58
N SER A 497 -22.96 32.00 -4.15
CA SER A 497 -23.37 33.12 -5.00
C SER A 497 -22.85 34.47 -4.48
N LEU A 498 -22.81 35.48 -5.36
CA LEU A 498 -22.53 36.88 -5.01
C LEU A 498 -23.78 37.71 -4.74
N SER A 499 -24.95 37.25 -5.20
CA SER A 499 -26.20 38.04 -5.21
C SER A 499 -27.41 37.25 -4.75
N ASP A 500 -27.18 36.11 -4.07
CA ASP A 500 -28.22 35.15 -3.68
C ASP A 500 -28.97 34.51 -4.86
N ASP A 501 -28.37 34.57 -6.05
CA ASP A 501 -28.81 33.86 -7.23
C ASP A 501 -27.91 32.66 -7.45
N PHE A 502 -28.48 31.46 -7.34
CA PHE A 502 -27.78 30.18 -7.48
C PHE A 502 -28.09 29.54 -8.84
N GLU A 503 -28.42 30.32 -9.87
CA GLU A 503 -28.56 29.81 -11.22
C GLU A 503 -27.30 29.05 -11.67
N ASP A 504 -27.48 27.82 -12.13
CA ASP A 504 -26.39 27.04 -12.69
C ASP A 504 -26.00 27.57 -14.08
N THR A 505 -24.91 28.33 -14.15
CA THR A 505 -24.42 28.97 -15.39
C THR A 505 -23.56 28.04 -16.26
N ARG A 506 -23.36 26.78 -15.86
CA ARG A 506 -22.58 25.83 -16.64
C ARG A 506 -23.26 25.52 -17.97
N ALA A 507 -22.44 25.39 -19.01
CA ALA A 507 -22.90 24.93 -20.31
C ALA A 507 -23.41 23.48 -20.19
N ALA A 508 -24.50 23.18 -20.89
CA ALA A 508 -24.96 21.81 -21.04
C ALA A 508 -24.00 21.02 -21.95
N ALA A 509 -23.66 19.81 -21.53
CA ALA A 509 -23.07 18.76 -22.35
C ALA A 509 -24.06 18.34 -23.46
N LYS A 510 -23.59 17.52 -24.41
CA LYS A 510 -24.43 17.11 -25.56
C LYS A 510 -25.68 16.31 -25.17
N ASP A 511 -25.71 15.71 -23.98
CA ASP A 511 -26.86 14.99 -23.43
C ASP A 511 -27.80 15.88 -22.58
N GLY A 512 -27.55 17.19 -22.54
CA GLY A 512 -28.35 18.17 -21.80
C GLY A 512 -27.97 18.33 -20.33
N LYS A 513 -27.05 17.51 -19.80
CA LYS A 513 -26.59 17.60 -18.40
C LYS A 513 -25.52 18.69 -18.26
N LYS A 514 -25.45 19.33 -17.10
CA LYS A 514 -24.40 20.32 -16.80
C LYS A 514 -23.25 19.65 -16.05
N CYS A 515 -22.04 19.73 -16.61
CA CYS A 515 -20.83 19.09 -16.11
C CYS A 515 -19.67 20.08 -16.03
N GLY A 516 -18.71 19.85 -15.13
CA GLY A 516 -17.54 20.71 -14.94
C GLY A 516 -17.77 21.84 -13.95
N PRO A 517 -16.71 22.61 -13.66
CA PRO A 517 -16.74 23.64 -12.63
C PRO A 517 -17.61 24.84 -13.04
N VAL A 518 -18.35 25.40 -12.09
CA VAL A 518 -19.12 26.64 -12.24
C VAL A 518 -18.14 27.81 -12.33
N ALA A 519 -18.37 28.73 -13.28
CA ALA A 519 -17.51 29.89 -13.46
C ALA A 519 -17.43 30.74 -12.17
N GLY A 520 -16.20 30.98 -11.70
CA GLY A 520 -15.95 31.73 -10.47
C GLY A 520 -15.97 30.89 -9.19
N LEU A 521 -16.39 29.62 -9.24
CA LEU A 521 -16.27 28.69 -8.12
C LEU A 521 -15.14 27.70 -8.44
N ARG A 522 -14.16 27.59 -7.55
CA ARG A 522 -13.02 26.68 -7.75
C ARG A 522 -12.72 25.92 -6.47
N PHE A 523 -12.62 24.61 -6.57
CA PHE A 523 -12.03 23.79 -5.53
C PHE A 523 -10.51 23.95 -5.52
N LEU A 524 -9.94 24.29 -4.37
CA LEU A 524 -8.49 24.46 -4.21
C LEU A 524 -7.83 23.21 -3.63
N GLY A 525 -8.57 22.38 -2.91
CA GLY A 525 -8.04 21.16 -2.33
C GLY A 525 -8.69 20.80 -1.00
N LEU A 526 -8.19 19.70 -0.41
CA LEU A 526 -8.65 19.16 0.86
C LEU A 526 -7.47 19.07 1.83
N TYR A 527 -7.53 19.84 2.92
CA TYR A 527 -6.64 19.65 4.05
C TYR A 527 -7.11 18.48 4.90
N LYS A 528 -6.14 17.69 5.37
CA LYS A 528 -6.30 16.60 6.32
C LYS A 528 -5.58 16.98 7.60
N HIS A 529 -6.30 16.97 8.70
CA HIS A 529 -5.75 17.26 10.02
C HIS A 529 -6.27 16.21 11.00
N GLN A 530 -5.51 15.13 11.17
CA GLN A 530 -6.00 13.90 11.84
C GLN A 530 -7.32 13.44 11.19
N ASN A 531 -8.38 13.23 11.98
CA ASN A 531 -9.69 12.83 11.48
C ASN A 531 -10.50 14.00 10.90
N GLN A 532 -10.01 15.24 10.95
CA GLN A 532 -10.72 16.40 10.42
C GLN A 532 -10.33 16.66 8.97
N SER A 533 -11.30 17.13 8.19
CA SER A 533 -11.11 17.48 6.79
C SER A 533 -11.59 18.91 6.54
N VAL A 534 -10.76 19.74 5.93
CA VAL A 534 -11.10 21.12 5.59
C VAL A 534 -11.04 21.30 4.09
N ILE A 535 -12.18 21.61 3.49
CA ILE A 535 -12.31 21.97 2.08
C ILE A 535 -11.82 23.41 1.92
N ALA A 536 -10.91 23.61 0.97
CA ALA A 536 -10.49 24.93 0.53
C ALA A 536 -11.09 25.24 -0.84
N ALA A 537 -11.65 26.43 -0.98
CA ALA A 537 -12.26 26.89 -2.22
C ALA A 537 -11.93 28.35 -2.52
N SER A 538 -12.06 28.74 -3.78
CA SER A 538 -12.10 30.13 -4.23
C SER A 538 -13.50 30.43 -4.75
N ILE A 539 -14.17 31.37 -4.11
CA ILE A 539 -15.52 31.84 -4.46
C ILE A 539 -15.38 33.26 -5.00
N HIS A 540 -15.44 33.39 -6.31
CA HIS A 540 -15.21 34.62 -7.08
C HIS A 540 -13.91 35.35 -6.67
N GLY A 541 -12.83 34.58 -6.50
CA GLY A 541 -11.51 35.08 -6.09
C GLY A 541 -11.33 35.22 -4.57
N THR A 542 -12.38 35.02 -3.77
CA THR A 542 -12.30 35.03 -2.30
C THR A 542 -12.03 33.64 -1.77
N ARG A 543 -11.01 33.45 -0.94
CA ARG A 543 -10.73 32.15 -0.34
C ARG A 543 -11.75 31.82 0.75
N VAL A 544 -12.25 30.60 0.74
CA VAL A 544 -13.16 30.05 1.76
C VAL A 544 -12.61 28.73 2.28
N LEU A 545 -12.69 28.54 3.60
CA LEU A 545 -12.42 27.26 4.26
C LEU A 545 -13.73 26.72 4.83
N GLU A 546 -14.00 25.44 4.64
CA GLU A 546 -15.16 24.77 5.19
C GLU A 546 -14.78 23.43 5.82
N SER A 547 -15.21 23.19 7.06
CA SER A 547 -15.03 21.92 7.76
C SER A 547 -16.38 21.40 8.24
N PRO A 548 -16.81 20.20 7.80
CA PRO A 548 -17.99 19.56 8.35
C PRO A 548 -17.66 18.87 9.68
N ALA A 549 -18.67 18.74 10.54
CA ALA A 549 -18.63 17.99 11.78
C ALA A 549 -20.05 17.49 12.14
N TRP A 550 -20.17 16.82 13.27
CA TRP A 550 -21.38 16.16 13.72
C TRP A 550 -21.53 16.27 15.25
N MET A 551 -22.79 16.22 15.72
CA MET A 551 -23.13 15.95 17.10
C MET A 551 -24.32 15.00 17.20
N ASP A 552 -24.31 14.13 18.22
CA ASP A 552 -25.45 13.28 18.56
C ASP A 552 -26.49 14.07 19.40
N TYR A 553 -27.77 13.96 19.04
CA TYR A 553 -28.90 14.40 19.86
C TYR A 553 -29.99 13.30 19.89
N GLY A 554 -29.87 12.39 20.85
CA GLY A 554 -30.71 11.20 20.89
C GLY A 554 -30.56 10.38 19.61
N SER A 555 -31.66 10.14 18.89
CA SER A 555 -31.65 9.48 17.58
C SER A 555 -31.59 10.43 16.39
N THR A 556 -31.69 11.75 16.61
CA THR A 556 -31.70 12.74 15.53
C THR A 556 -30.33 13.41 15.43
N PRO A 557 -29.69 13.39 14.25
CA PRO A 557 -28.37 13.97 14.10
C PRO A 557 -28.40 15.49 14.04
N ILE A 558 -27.35 16.13 14.57
CA ILE A 558 -27.07 17.55 14.31
C ILE A 558 -25.81 17.62 13.46
N LEU A 559 -25.98 18.12 12.24
CA LEU A 559 -24.90 18.29 11.27
C LEU A 559 -24.32 19.69 11.44
N VAL A 560 -23.00 19.80 11.41
CA VAL A 560 -22.29 21.06 11.67
C VAL A 560 -21.44 21.41 10.46
N ARG A 561 -21.50 22.67 10.02
CA ARG A 561 -20.60 23.23 9.00
C ARG A 561 -19.92 24.45 9.60
N THR A 562 -18.60 24.41 9.75
CA THR A 562 -17.80 25.60 10.12
C THR A 562 -17.26 26.20 8.84
N VAL A 563 -17.46 27.50 8.64
CA VAL A 563 -17.12 28.23 7.41
C VAL A 563 -16.32 29.47 7.77
N ASN A 564 -15.18 29.66 7.14
CA ASN A 564 -14.37 30.89 7.25
C ASN A 564 -14.22 31.54 5.88
N VAL A 565 -14.58 32.81 5.78
CA VAL A 565 -14.45 33.62 4.58
C VAL A 565 -13.25 34.55 4.76
N ALA A 566 -12.33 34.57 3.81
CA ALA A 566 -11.23 35.53 3.81
C ALA A 566 -11.73 36.97 3.55
N GLU A 567 -10.82 37.94 3.48
CA GLU A 567 -11.21 39.29 3.07
C GLU A 567 -11.84 39.28 1.66
N ALA A 568 -13.04 39.84 1.56
CA ALA A 568 -13.89 39.79 0.38
C ALA A 568 -14.33 41.20 -0.03
N LYS A 569 -14.50 41.44 -1.34
CA LYS A 569 -14.97 42.74 -1.85
C LYS A 569 -16.44 43.02 -1.53
N GLN A 570 -17.22 41.97 -1.31
CA GLN A 570 -18.64 42.02 -1.00
C GLN A 570 -19.05 40.75 -0.25
N PRO A 571 -20.23 40.73 0.41
CA PRO A 571 -20.73 39.54 1.06
C PRO A 571 -20.90 38.36 0.10
N LEU A 572 -20.71 37.14 0.62
CA LEU A 572 -20.95 35.89 -0.10
C LEU A 572 -22.23 35.23 0.40
N PHE A 573 -22.95 34.57 -0.48
CA PHE A 573 -24.17 33.83 -0.15
C PHE A 573 -23.92 32.33 -0.28
N LEU A 574 -24.25 31.59 0.77
CA LEU A 574 -24.10 30.14 0.84
C LEU A 574 -25.47 29.49 0.98
N ARG A 575 -25.81 28.58 0.05
CA ARG A 575 -26.99 27.72 0.20
C ARG A 575 -26.70 26.65 1.24
N VAL A 576 -27.44 26.66 2.33
CA VAL A 576 -27.13 25.86 3.52
C VAL A 576 -27.85 24.52 3.52
N ALA A 577 -29.18 24.55 3.46
CA ALA A 577 -30.07 23.40 3.60
C ALA A 577 -31.48 23.74 3.07
N PRO A 578 -32.34 22.77 2.73
CA PRO A 578 -33.74 23.03 2.44
C PRO A 578 -34.50 23.54 3.68
N GLU A 579 -35.59 24.29 3.48
CA GLU A 579 -36.44 24.79 4.58
C GLU A 579 -37.14 23.68 5.38
N SER A 580 -37.12 22.43 4.91
CA SER A 580 -37.64 21.25 5.60
C SER A 580 -36.81 20.82 6.82
N VAL A 581 -35.63 21.41 7.02
CA VAL A 581 -34.81 21.23 8.22
C VAL A 581 -34.56 22.57 8.91
N ASN A 582 -34.24 22.54 10.19
CA ASN A 582 -33.91 23.74 10.96
C ASN A 582 -32.42 24.06 10.85
N VAL A 583 -32.09 25.34 10.81
CA VAL A 583 -30.72 25.84 10.78
C VAL A 583 -30.52 26.90 11.86
N VAL A 584 -29.45 26.76 12.63
CA VAL A 584 -28.97 27.78 13.57
C VAL A 584 -27.58 28.25 13.13
N LEU A 585 -27.36 29.57 13.11
CA LEU A 585 -26.07 30.18 12.84
C LEU A 585 -25.48 30.73 14.14
N LYS A 586 -24.20 30.43 14.37
CA LYS A 586 -23.37 31.05 15.42
C LYS A 586 -22.15 31.69 14.76
N GLY A 587 -21.66 32.80 15.33
CA GLY A 587 -20.61 33.62 14.72
C GLY A 587 -21.18 34.70 13.80
N GLU A 588 -20.43 35.07 12.77
CA GLU A 588 -20.75 36.20 11.91
C GLU A 588 -21.61 35.77 10.71
N GLY A 589 -22.66 36.53 10.39
CA GLY A 589 -23.52 36.28 9.23
C GLY A 589 -25.00 36.39 9.52
N GLU A 590 -25.81 36.40 8.46
CA GLU A 590 -27.26 36.50 8.52
C GLU A 590 -27.89 35.27 7.85
N LEU A 591 -28.81 34.59 8.53
CA LEU A 591 -29.63 33.54 7.92
C LEU A 591 -30.94 34.13 7.39
N LYS A 592 -31.33 33.70 6.19
CA LYS A 592 -32.66 33.95 5.64
C LYS A 592 -33.21 32.72 4.94
N ARG A 593 -34.52 32.76 4.68
CA ARG A 593 -35.24 31.78 3.87
C ARG A 593 -35.53 32.40 2.52
N GLU A 594 -35.11 31.73 1.46
CA GLU A 594 -35.27 32.20 0.09
C GLU A 594 -35.48 30.98 -0.82
N ASN A 595 -36.51 31.03 -1.67
CA ASN A 595 -36.79 30.01 -2.69
C ASN A 595 -36.82 28.55 -2.16
N GLY A 596 -37.29 28.34 -0.92
CA GLY A 596 -37.37 27.02 -0.30
C GLY A 596 -36.09 26.54 0.39
N PHE A 597 -35.08 27.41 0.53
CA PHE A 597 -33.80 27.09 1.16
C PHE A 597 -33.43 28.08 2.27
N TRP A 598 -32.68 27.58 3.24
CA TRP A 598 -31.87 28.43 4.12
C TRP A 598 -30.64 28.91 3.37
N VAL A 599 -30.45 30.22 3.36
CA VAL A 599 -29.26 30.89 2.82
C VAL A 599 -28.56 31.67 3.92
N ALA A 600 -27.24 31.51 4.02
CA ALA A 600 -26.39 32.32 4.87
C ALA A 600 -25.71 33.41 4.03
N LYS A 601 -25.87 34.67 4.44
CA LYS A 601 -25.12 35.80 3.94
C LYS A 601 -23.92 36.05 4.86
N LEU A 602 -22.73 35.86 4.33
CA LEU A 602 -21.46 35.91 5.07
C LEU A 602 -20.68 37.16 4.67
N ALA A 603 -20.27 37.95 5.66
CA ALA A 603 -19.48 39.15 5.43
C ALA A 603 -18.01 38.82 5.11
N SER A 604 -17.25 39.85 4.69
CA SER A 604 -15.79 39.76 4.57
C SER A 604 -15.17 39.39 5.91
N GLY A 605 -14.27 38.39 5.93
CA GLY A 605 -13.63 37.93 7.16
C GLY A 605 -14.49 37.01 8.04
N ALA A 606 -15.70 36.65 7.61
CA ALA A 606 -16.67 35.96 8.45
C ALA A 606 -16.16 34.62 8.99
N GLN A 607 -16.25 34.43 10.31
CA GLN A 607 -16.12 33.12 10.96
C GLN A 607 -17.49 32.65 11.46
N THR A 608 -18.01 31.59 10.84
CA THR A 608 -19.40 31.17 11.01
C THR A 608 -19.50 29.68 11.26
N ARG A 609 -20.49 29.26 12.05
CA ARG A 609 -20.87 27.87 12.19
C ARG A 609 -22.37 27.70 12.03
N LEU A 610 -22.75 26.73 11.20
CA LEU A 610 -24.11 26.37 10.87
C LEU A 610 -24.43 25.00 11.48
N PHE A 611 -25.51 24.92 12.23
CA PHE A 611 -26.04 23.69 12.81
C PHE A 611 -27.34 23.35 12.09
N ILE A 612 -27.43 22.15 11.51
CA ILE A 612 -28.50 21.73 10.62
C ILE A 612 -29.12 20.45 11.17
N SER A 613 -30.42 20.46 11.46
CA SER A 613 -31.10 19.29 12.01
C SER A 613 -32.63 19.37 11.87
N ARG A 614 -33.31 18.24 11.99
CA ARG A 614 -34.78 18.18 12.17
C ARG A 614 -35.22 18.43 13.61
N VAL A 615 -34.28 18.57 14.55
CA VAL A 615 -34.53 18.96 15.94
C VAL A 615 -35.21 20.32 16.00
N ASP A 616 -36.08 20.54 17.00
CA ASP A 616 -36.77 21.81 17.16
C ASP A 616 -35.78 22.99 17.33
N PRO A 617 -36.12 24.20 16.87
CA PRO A 617 -35.18 25.32 16.84
C PRO A 617 -34.59 25.69 18.21
N ALA A 618 -35.35 25.57 19.31
CA ALA A 618 -34.88 25.97 20.64
C ALA A 618 -33.85 24.97 21.19
N SER A 619 -34.11 23.67 21.03
CA SER A 619 -33.14 22.62 21.36
C SER A 619 -31.90 22.70 20.48
N LEU A 620 -32.07 22.97 19.17
CA LEU A 620 -30.94 23.13 18.25
C LEU A 620 -30.06 24.33 18.63
N ASP A 621 -30.66 25.46 19.03
CA ASP A 621 -29.91 26.64 19.49
C ASP A 621 -29.16 26.39 20.81
N THR A 622 -29.79 25.65 21.72
CA THR A 622 -29.17 25.21 22.98
C THR A 622 -27.94 24.34 22.69
N MET A 623 -28.09 23.33 21.83
CA MET A 623 -26.98 22.44 21.44
C MET A 623 -25.86 23.20 20.72
N ALA A 624 -26.23 24.13 19.82
CA ALA A 624 -25.28 24.99 19.12
C ALA A 624 -24.43 25.85 20.07
N THR A 625 -25.04 26.36 21.15
CA THR A 625 -24.35 27.17 22.17
C THR A 625 -23.35 26.35 22.98
N ASN A 626 -23.59 25.04 23.15
CA ASN A 626 -22.72 24.14 23.91
C ASN A 626 -21.58 23.53 23.08
N PHE A 627 -21.53 23.78 21.77
CA PHE A 627 -20.50 23.21 20.90
C PHE A 627 -19.19 24.01 20.99
N ALA A 628 -18.20 23.45 21.68
CA ALA A 628 -16.99 24.16 22.11
C ALA A 628 -15.84 24.23 21.08
N ALA A 629 -15.97 23.64 19.89
CA ALA A 629 -14.88 23.67 18.90
C ALA A 629 -14.56 25.11 18.44
N PRO A 630 -13.29 25.47 18.18
CA PRO A 630 -12.95 26.81 17.68
C PRO A 630 -13.60 27.13 16.33
N LEU A 631 -13.99 28.39 16.10
CA LEU A 631 -14.53 28.84 14.81
C LEU A 631 -13.44 29.01 13.73
N ASP A 632 -12.22 29.32 14.13
CA ASP A 632 -11.08 29.48 13.22
C ASP A 632 -10.55 28.12 12.75
N LEU A 633 -10.59 27.91 11.44
CA LEU A 633 -10.12 26.71 10.75
C LEU A 633 -8.65 26.81 10.32
N THR A 634 -8.03 27.98 10.43
CA THR A 634 -6.63 28.19 10.03
C THR A 634 -5.66 27.18 10.66
N PRO A 635 -5.78 26.80 11.94
CA PRO A 635 -4.92 25.78 12.54
C PRO A 635 -5.00 24.41 11.85
N LEU A 636 -6.17 24.06 11.30
CA LEU A 636 -6.41 22.79 10.60
C LEU A 636 -5.85 22.78 9.16
N THR A 637 -5.34 23.92 8.68
CA THR A 637 -4.62 24.02 7.40
C THR A 637 -3.12 23.78 7.52
N LYS A 638 -2.67 23.37 8.71
CA LYS A 638 -1.28 23.00 9.00
C LYS A 638 -1.19 21.48 9.11
N GLY A 639 -0.01 20.94 8.82
CA GLY A 639 0.20 19.50 8.94
C GLY A 639 0.00 18.99 10.36
N ALA A 640 -0.62 17.83 10.48
CA ALA A 640 -0.89 17.16 11.75
C ALA A 640 0.06 15.97 11.91
N PRO A 641 0.25 15.40 13.12
CA PRO A 641 0.97 14.15 13.24
C PRO A 641 0.39 13.08 12.30
N ALA A 642 1.26 12.38 11.57
CA ALA A 642 0.92 11.29 10.66
C ALA A 642 -0.22 10.39 11.18
N GLN A 643 -1.26 10.23 10.37
CA GLN A 643 -2.40 9.34 10.64
C GLN A 643 -2.00 7.88 10.46
N TRP A 644 -1.04 7.62 9.58
CA TRP A 644 -0.60 6.29 9.18
C TRP A 644 0.91 6.10 9.40
N PRO A 645 1.38 6.14 10.67
CA PRO A 645 2.80 5.99 10.97
C PRO A 645 3.31 4.55 10.75
N GLN A 646 2.43 3.59 10.49
CA GLN A 646 2.78 2.18 10.32
C GLN A 646 3.53 1.96 9.01
N ALA A 647 4.64 1.24 9.09
CA ALA A 647 5.32 0.69 7.93
C ALA A 647 5.09 -0.82 7.84
N VAL A 648 4.88 -1.33 6.62
CA VAL A 648 4.76 -2.77 6.33
C VAL A 648 6.01 -3.21 5.58
N THR A 649 6.58 -4.34 5.97
CA THR A 649 7.72 -4.93 5.27
C THR A 649 7.28 -6.09 4.40
N THR A 650 7.78 -6.14 3.18
CA THR A 650 7.73 -7.34 2.33
C THR A 650 9.14 -7.67 1.82
N THR A 651 9.29 -8.81 1.15
CA THR A 651 10.55 -9.22 0.52
C THR A 651 10.31 -9.46 -0.96
N SER A 652 11.13 -8.85 -1.83
CA SER A 652 11.06 -9.09 -3.27
C SER A 652 11.50 -10.51 -3.63
N VAL A 653 10.97 -11.02 -4.73
CA VAL A 653 11.33 -12.32 -5.31
C VAL A 653 12.27 -12.05 -6.47
N ALA A 654 13.44 -12.71 -6.46
CA ALA A 654 14.39 -12.60 -7.56
C ALA A 654 13.94 -13.42 -8.76
N GLY A 655 14.07 -12.84 -9.95
CA GLY A 655 13.95 -13.57 -11.21
C GLY A 655 15.08 -14.58 -11.39
N LYS A 656 14.89 -15.53 -12.29
CA LYS A 656 15.97 -16.46 -12.66
C LYS A 656 17.03 -15.72 -13.47
N ASP A 657 18.27 -15.71 -12.96
CA ASP A 657 19.40 -15.02 -13.58
C ASP A 657 19.94 -15.72 -14.85
N ASP A 658 19.19 -16.64 -15.44
CA ASP A 658 19.57 -17.42 -16.62
C ASP A 658 18.83 -16.97 -17.89
N ALA A 659 18.18 -15.81 -17.94
CA ALA A 659 17.39 -15.33 -19.09
C ALA A 659 17.98 -14.07 -19.76
N ALA A 660 17.53 -13.76 -20.99
CA ALA A 660 17.91 -12.51 -21.66
C ALA A 660 17.32 -11.28 -20.96
N PHE A 661 16.12 -11.44 -20.39
CA PHE A 661 15.48 -10.48 -19.50
C PHE A 661 15.10 -11.19 -18.21
N ILE A 662 15.54 -10.62 -17.08
CA ILE A 662 15.30 -11.16 -15.74
C ILE A 662 14.19 -10.35 -15.11
N ALA A 663 13.13 -11.02 -14.69
CA ALA A 663 11.93 -10.41 -14.12
C ALA A 663 11.89 -10.68 -12.61
N ASP A 664 12.10 -9.63 -11.82
CA ASP A 664 11.96 -9.65 -10.35
C ASP A 664 10.54 -9.17 -9.97
N ASP A 665 9.97 -9.75 -8.90
CA ASP A 665 8.66 -9.35 -8.36
C ASP A 665 8.83 -8.60 -7.02
N PHE A 666 8.24 -7.41 -6.91
CA PHE A 666 8.12 -6.71 -5.64
C PHE A 666 6.84 -7.13 -4.94
N SER A 667 6.97 -8.05 -3.98
CA SER A 667 5.84 -8.55 -3.20
C SER A 667 5.03 -7.39 -2.60
N LEU A 668 3.76 -7.28 -2.99
CA LEU A 668 2.84 -6.28 -2.46
C LEU A 668 2.43 -6.66 -1.02
N PRO A 669 2.21 -5.69 -0.11
CA PRO A 669 1.71 -5.93 1.24
C PRO A 669 0.20 -6.25 1.21
N ILE A 670 -0.17 -7.44 0.72
CA ILE A 670 -1.57 -7.88 0.62
C ILE A 670 -2.23 -7.92 2.01
N GLU A 671 -1.47 -8.33 3.02
CA GLU A 671 -1.85 -8.16 4.43
C GLU A 671 -1.25 -6.84 4.92
N ASN A 672 -2.08 -5.82 5.09
CA ASN A 672 -1.68 -4.52 5.60
C ASN A 672 -2.70 -3.97 6.61
N PRO A 673 -2.28 -3.07 7.53
CA PRO A 673 -3.15 -2.54 8.60
C PRO A 673 -4.40 -1.80 8.11
N PHE A 674 -4.41 -1.36 6.85
CA PHE A 674 -5.50 -0.57 6.27
C PHE A 674 -6.42 -1.42 5.38
N GLN A 675 -6.15 -2.73 5.29
CA GLN A 675 -6.85 -3.67 4.43
C GLN A 675 -6.90 -3.19 2.97
N SER A 676 -5.90 -2.42 2.56
CA SER A 676 -5.80 -1.80 1.25
C SER A 676 -5.75 -2.87 0.16
N TRP A 677 -6.63 -2.72 -0.84
CA TRP A 677 -6.64 -3.60 -2.00
C TRP A 677 -5.54 -3.17 -2.98
N MET A 678 -4.41 -3.86 -2.91
CA MET A 678 -3.19 -3.51 -3.64
C MET A 678 -3.35 -3.71 -5.16
N ARG A 679 -3.75 -2.66 -5.87
CA ARG A 679 -3.91 -2.62 -7.34
C ARG A 679 -3.19 -1.41 -7.93
N PRO A 680 -1.86 -1.48 -8.13
CA PRO A 680 -1.07 -0.35 -8.63
C PRO A 680 -1.58 0.18 -9.98
N GLY A 681 -1.95 1.46 -10.03
CA GLY A 681 -2.40 2.17 -11.23
C GLY A 681 -1.33 3.07 -11.85
N GLY A 682 -0.35 3.52 -11.06
CA GLY A 682 0.80 4.26 -11.55
C GLY A 682 1.87 4.47 -10.48
N PHE A 683 3.08 4.80 -10.90
CA PHE A 683 4.19 5.09 -9.99
C PHE A 683 5.22 6.04 -10.62
N ASP A 684 6.02 6.67 -9.77
CA ASP A 684 7.25 7.35 -10.17
C ASP A 684 8.31 7.25 -9.06
N PHE A 685 9.57 7.44 -9.42
CA PHE A 685 10.66 7.46 -8.45
C PHE A 685 10.71 8.80 -7.70
N THR A 686 11.07 8.75 -6.41
CA THR A 686 11.42 9.97 -5.68
C THR A 686 12.59 10.69 -6.37
N PRO A 687 12.73 12.02 -6.24
CA PRO A 687 13.78 12.77 -6.93
C PRO A 687 15.22 12.29 -6.65
N ASP A 688 15.46 11.68 -5.49
CA ASP A 688 16.75 11.08 -5.13
C ASP A 688 16.97 9.67 -5.72
N GLY A 689 15.96 9.10 -6.37
CA GLY A 689 15.96 7.76 -6.97
C GLY A 689 15.99 6.61 -5.96
N LYS A 690 15.75 6.85 -4.66
CA LYS A 690 15.90 5.80 -3.63
C LYS A 690 14.61 5.05 -3.31
N ALA A 691 13.46 5.65 -3.58
CA ALA A 691 12.14 5.09 -3.34
C ALA A 691 11.24 5.31 -4.55
N ALA A 692 10.08 4.65 -4.56
CA ALA A 692 9.00 4.96 -5.49
C ALA A 692 7.74 5.37 -4.72
N ILE A 693 6.95 6.23 -5.35
CA ILE A 693 5.57 6.51 -4.95
C ILE A 693 4.65 5.74 -5.87
N VAL A 694 3.81 4.87 -5.31
CA VAL A 694 2.92 3.97 -6.04
C VAL A 694 1.48 4.26 -5.64
N ALA A 695 0.66 4.66 -6.62
CA ALA A 695 -0.76 4.91 -6.43
C ALA A 695 -1.58 3.69 -6.80
N MET A 696 -2.57 3.35 -5.98
CA MET A 696 -3.50 2.25 -6.17
C MET A 696 -4.77 2.77 -6.86
N TRP A 697 -5.40 1.94 -7.69
CA TRP A 697 -6.62 2.31 -8.40
C TRP A 697 -7.80 2.66 -7.47
N ASN A 698 -7.80 2.18 -6.23
CA ASN A 698 -8.82 2.52 -5.23
C ASN A 698 -8.50 3.76 -4.38
N GLY A 699 -7.42 4.49 -4.69
CA GLY A 699 -7.17 5.82 -4.12
C GLY A 699 -6.07 5.90 -3.06
N ASP A 700 -5.52 4.78 -2.62
CA ASP A 700 -4.36 4.74 -1.73
C ASP A 700 -3.06 5.08 -2.46
N VAL A 701 -2.16 5.79 -1.80
CA VAL A 701 -0.81 6.09 -2.31
C VAL A 701 0.22 5.67 -1.29
N TRP A 702 1.25 4.96 -1.75
CA TRP A 702 2.26 4.34 -0.92
C TRP A 702 3.66 4.77 -1.34
N ARG A 703 4.51 5.09 -0.37
CA ARG A 703 5.96 5.15 -0.54
C ARG A 703 6.55 3.75 -0.35
N VAL A 704 7.49 3.38 -1.21
CA VAL A 704 8.19 2.09 -1.18
C VAL A 704 9.69 2.29 -1.25
N ASP A 705 10.38 1.94 -0.18
CA ASP A 705 11.85 1.98 -0.08
C ASP A 705 12.46 0.58 -0.32
N GLY A 706 13.71 0.52 -0.79
CA GLY A 706 14.48 -0.72 -0.98
C GLY A 706 14.44 -1.31 -2.39
N LEU A 707 13.71 -0.67 -3.32
CA LEU A 707 13.50 -1.14 -4.70
C LEU A 707 14.77 -1.26 -5.54
N MET A 708 15.81 -0.48 -5.21
CA MET A 708 17.09 -0.46 -5.93
C MET A 708 18.04 -1.58 -5.47
N ALA A 709 17.74 -2.27 -4.37
CA ALA A 709 18.58 -3.36 -3.89
C ALA A 709 18.46 -4.60 -4.81
N LYS A 710 19.51 -5.43 -4.81
CA LYS A 710 19.50 -6.71 -5.52
C LYS A 710 18.46 -7.63 -4.87
N ALA A 711 17.57 -8.22 -5.68
CA ALA A 711 16.58 -9.17 -5.18
C ALA A 711 17.26 -10.48 -4.73
N PRO A 712 16.74 -11.18 -3.70
CA PRO A 712 15.63 -10.78 -2.84
C PRO A 712 16.02 -9.63 -1.90
N ALA A 713 15.18 -8.59 -1.86
CA ALA A 713 15.43 -7.37 -1.11
C ALA A 713 14.28 -7.08 -0.14
N LYS A 714 14.62 -6.52 1.02
CA LYS A 714 13.62 -5.99 1.96
C LYS A 714 13.00 -4.73 1.38
N LEU A 715 11.68 -4.71 1.27
CA LEU A 715 10.89 -3.55 0.86
C LEU A 715 10.18 -2.98 2.08
N THR A 716 10.15 -1.66 2.21
CA THR A 716 9.40 -0.98 3.28
C THR A 716 8.33 -0.09 2.66
N TRP A 717 7.08 -0.39 2.99
CA TRP A 717 5.89 0.28 2.46
C TRP A 717 5.30 1.17 3.55
N ARG A 718 5.05 2.44 3.21
CA ARG A 718 4.32 3.38 4.07
C ARG A 718 3.22 4.06 3.27
N ARG A 719 1.99 4.07 3.79
CA ARG A 719 0.89 4.80 3.16
C ARG A 719 1.07 6.30 3.39
N ILE A 720 0.91 7.11 2.36
CA ILE A 720 1.10 8.56 2.41
C ILE A 720 -0.18 9.34 2.04
N ALA A 721 -1.11 8.72 1.32
CA ALA A 721 -2.42 9.28 1.01
C ALA A 721 -3.47 8.17 0.84
N SER A 722 -4.75 8.53 0.93
CA SER A 722 -5.90 7.64 0.71
C SER A 722 -7.10 8.44 0.21
N GLY A 723 -8.04 7.75 -0.44
CA GLY A 723 -9.34 8.27 -0.87
C GLY A 723 -9.38 8.93 -2.25
N LEU A 724 -8.29 8.87 -3.04
CA LEU A 724 -8.24 9.50 -4.37
C LEU A 724 -9.08 8.76 -5.44
N PHE A 725 -9.56 9.48 -6.46
CA PHE A 725 -10.45 8.94 -7.48
C PHE A 725 -9.69 8.28 -8.65
N GLN A 726 -9.62 6.94 -8.65
CA GLN A 726 -9.01 6.13 -9.72
C GLN A 726 -7.62 6.64 -10.20
N PRO A 727 -6.62 6.74 -9.31
CA PRO A 727 -5.27 7.15 -9.70
C PRO A 727 -4.66 6.24 -10.77
N LEU A 728 -4.28 6.81 -11.92
CA LEU A 728 -3.73 6.07 -13.07
C LEU A 728 -2.50 6.74 -13.71
N GLY A 729 -1.94 7.73 -13.02
CA GLY A 729 -0.69 8.41 -13.36
C GLY A 729 -0.05 9.02 -12.11
N VAL A 730 1.28 8.91 -12.01
CA VAL A 730 2.08 9.53 -10.94
C VAL A 730 3.30 10.15 -11.60
N LYS A 731 3.63 11.38 -11.22
CA LYS A 731 4.84 12.09 -11.66
C LYS A 731 5.40 12.99 -10.59
N PHE A 732 6.73 12.98 -10.48
CA PHE A 732 7.46 14.09 -9.87
C PHE A 732 7.80 15.14 -10.92
N ARG A 733 7.61 16.42 -10.56
CA ARG A 733 8.07 17.58 -11.34
C ARG A 733 8.64 18.60 -10.37
N ASP A 734 9.90 18.97 -10.56
CA ASP A 734 10.63 19.91 -9.69
C ASP A 734 10.56 19.57 -8.19
N GLY A 735 10.56 18.27 -7.88
CA GLY A 735 10.47 17.74 -6.51
C GLY A 735 9.05 17.65 -5.94
N GLU A 736 8.05 18.18 -6.64
CA GLU A 736 6.65 18.12 -6.24
C GLU A 736 5.98 16.84 -6.78
N LEU A 737 5.09 16.24 -5.99
CA LEU A 737 4.40 14.99 -6.30
C LEU A 737 3.00 15.24 -6.87
N PHE A 738 2.76 14.77 -8.09
CA PHE A 738 1.48 14.83 -8.77
C PHE A 738 0.89 13.44 -9.02
N VAL A 739 -0.42 13.33 -8.83
CA VAL A 739 -1.20 12.11 -9.05
C VAL A 739 -2.39 12.47 -9.96
N LEU A 740 -2.47 11.82 -11.12
CA LEU A 740 -3.61 11.97 -12.02
C LEU A 740 -4.76 11.08 -11.54
N CYS A 741 -5.83 11.75 -11.11
CA CYS A 741 -7.11 11.15 -10.77
C CYS A 741 -8.11 11.42 -11.90
N ARG A 742 -9.28 10.78 -11.83
CA ARG A 742 -10.34 10.97 -12.83
C ARG A 742 -10.98 12.36 -12.78
N ASP A 743 -11.05 12.95 -11.59
CA ASP A 743 -11.67 14.25 -11.27
C ASP A 743 -10.70 15.43 -11.35
N GLN A 744 -9.41 15.20 -11.08
CA GLN A 744 -8.40 16.25 -10.99
C GLN A 744 -6.97 15.70 -11.22
N LEU A 745 -6.06 16.61 -11.59
CA LEU A 745 -4.63 16.43 -11.34
C LEU A 745 -4.36 16.92 -9.91
N ALA A 746 -4.14 15.97 -8.99
CA ALA A 746 -3.90 16.27 -7.58
C ALA A 746 -2.40 16.46 -7.33
N LYS A 747 -2.03 17.51 -6.59
CA LYS A 747 -0.70 17.66 -6.00
C LYS A 747 -0.77 17.25 -4.53
N LEU A 748 0.09 16.32 -4.14
CA LEU A 748 0.14 15.82 -2.76
C LEU A 748 1.20 16.59 -1.98
N VAL A 749 0.77 17.35 -0.98
CA VAL A 749 1.63 18.23 -0.18
C VAL A 749 1.72 17.74 1.25
N ASP A 750 2.95 17.47 1.68
CA ASP A 750 3.35 17.26 3.07
C ASP A 750 3.73 18.61 3.68
N LEU A 751 2.92 19.11 4.61
CA LEU A 751 3.07 20.46 5.16
C LEU A 751 4.00 20.50 6.39
N ASN A 752 4.35 19.34 6.96
CA ASN A 752 5.14 19.24 8.18
C ASN A 752 6.40 18.35 8.05
N ALA A 753 6.66 17.83 6.85
CA ALA A 753 7.77 16.96 6.48
C ALA A 753 7.81 15.63 7.25
N ASP A 754 6.65 15.10 7.68
CA ASP A 754 6.57 13.81 8.38
C ASP A 754 6.45 12.60 7.43
N GLY A 755 6.32 12.84 6.12
CA GLY A 755 6.20 11.84 5.07
C GLY A 755 4.76 11.44 4.73
N GLU A 756 3.75 12.13 5.24
CA GLU A 756 2.33 11.95 4.92
C GLU A 756 1.73 13.19 4.20
N THR A 757 0.67 12.99 3.42
CA THR A 757 0.00 14.11 2.72
C THR A 757 -1.00 14.81 3.63
N ASP A 758 -0.73 16.07 3.96
CA ASP A 758 -1.62 16.95 4.73
C ASP A 758 -2.58 17.75 3.84
N PHE A 759 -2.20 18.03 2.58
CA PHE A 759 -3.02 18.78 1.65
C PHE A 759 -3.03 18.12 0.27
N ILE A 760 -4.22 17.69 -0.13
CA ILE A 760 -4.49 17.25 -1.50
C ILE A 760 -4.90 18.49 -2.27
N GLU A 761 -3.93 19.15 -2.89
CA GLU A 761 -4.14 20.36 -3.68
C GLU A 761 -4.72 20.00 -5.05
N CYS A 762 -5.81 20.69 -5.42
CA CYS A 762 -6.40 20.56 -6.75
C CYS A 762 -5.64 21.46 -7.72
N PHE A 763 -4.61 20.89 -8.34
CA PHE A 763 -3.75 21.63 -9.26
C PHE A 763 -4.50 21.99 -10.56
N ASN A 764 -5.27 21.04 -11.10
CA ASN A 764 -6.15 21.24 -12.25
C ASN A 764 -7.38 20.31 -12.18
N ASP A 765 -8.56 20.82 -12.52
CA ASP A 765 -9.85 20.12 -12.54
C ASP A 765 -10.69 20.42 -13.79
N ASP A 766 -10.09 20.94 -14.87
CA ASP A 766 -10.82 21.32 -16.09
C ASP A 766 -11.52 20.12 -16.76
N ALA A 767 -10.95 18.92 -16.62
CA ALA A 767 -11.51 17.71 -17.17
C ALA A 767 -12.83 17.38 -16.47
N GLN A 768 -13.94 17.46 -17.22
CA GLN A 768 -15.26 17.14 -16.71
C GLN A 768 -15.39 15.63 -16.46
N VAL A 769 -16.25 15.24 -15.52
CA VAL A 769 -16.56 13.83 -15.22
C VAL A 769 -18.05 13.58 -15.43
N THR A 770 -18.38 12.40 -15.95
CA THR A 770 -19.73 11.87 -16.12
C THR A 770 -19.90 10.57 -15.32
N GLU A 771 -21.11 10.03 -15.29
CA GLU A 771 -21.40 8.75 -14.64
C GLU A 771 -20.90 7.53 -15.45
N HIS A 772 -20.35 7.74 -16.64
CA HIS A 772 -19.96 6.63 -17.52
C HIS A 772 -18.75 5.89 -16.95
N PHE A 773 -18.82 4.56 -16.83
CA PHE A 773 -17.76 3.79 -16.15
C PHE A 773 -16.41 3.73 -16.90
N HIS A 774 -16.34 4.13 -18.17
CA HIS A 774 -15.22 3.83 -19.08
C HIS A 774 -14.43 5.07 -19.55
N GLU A 775 -14.55 6.22 -18.89
CA GLU A 775 -13.83 7.47 -19.24
C GLU A 775 -12.57 7.71 -18.39
N PHE A 776 -11.68 6.72 -18.33
CA PHE A 776 -10.45 6.79 -17.54
C PHE A 776 -9.52 7.94 -17.98
N ALA A 777 -8.88 8.59 -17.01
CA ALA A 777 -7.73 9.48 -17.23
C ALA A 777 -6.45 8.66 -17.04
N MET A 778 -5.65 8.48 -18.09
CA MET A 778 -4.57 7.50 -18.14
C MET A 778 -3.24 8.10 -18.61
N GLY A 779 -2.16 7.59 -18.01
CA GLY A 779 -0.81 8.11 -18.19
C GLY A 779 -0.57 9.35 -17.33
N LEU A 780 0.67 9.83 -17.29
CA LEU A 780 0.99 11.19 -16.87
C LEU A 780 2.44 11.43 -17.29
N GLN A 781 2.66 12.36 -18.22
CA GLN A 781 3.98 12.79 -18.66
C GLN A 781 4.15 14.29 -18.37
N THR A 782 5.41 14.73 -18.35
CA THR A 782 5.75 16.15 -18.28
C THR A 782 6.85 16.47 -19.27
N ASP A 783 6.84 17.68 -19.81
CA ASP A 783 7.90 18.19 -20.67
C ASP A 783 8.89 19.06 -19.88
N ALA A 784 9.96 19.51 -20.55
CA ALA A 784 10.96 20.40 -19.95
C ALA A 784 10.40 21.80 -19.62
N ALA A 785 9.23 22.19 -20.15
CA ALA A 785 8.55 23.43 -19.81
C ALA A 785 7.61 23.28 -18.59
N GLY A 786 7.51 22.06 -18.03
CA GLY A 786 6.71 21.76 -16.85
C GLY A 786 5.23 21.51 -17.13
N ASN A 787 4.79 21.42 -18.40
CA ASN A 787 3.42 21.07 -18.76
C ASN A 787 3.15 19.60 -18.43
N PHE A 788 1.88 19.22 -18.24
CA PHE A 788 1.48 17.83 -18.06
C PHE A 788 0.69 17.30 -19.25
N TYR A 789 0.82 16.00 -19.51
CA TYR A 789 0.15 15.32 -20.63
C TYR A 789 -0.44 14.00 -20.18
N TYR A 790 -1.70 13.75 -20.57
CA TYR A 790 -2.39 12.49 -20.31
C TYR A 790 -3.52 12.28 -21.32
N ALA A 791 -3.99 11.05 -21.45
CA ALA A 791 -5.13 10.74 -22.31
C ALA A 791 -6.40 10.53 -21.48
N LYS A 792 -7.54 10.98 -21.99
CA LYS A 792 -8.85 10.69 -21.42
C LYS A 792 -9.66 9.82 -22.39
N SER A 793 -10.04 8.63 -21.92
CA SER A 793 -10.77 7.64 -22.71
C SER A 793 -12.17 8.13 -23.10
N GLY A 794 -12.70 7.58 -24.20
CA GLY A 794 -14.08 7.80 -24.61
C GLY A 794 -15.06 6.92 -23.84
N ARG A 795 -16.35 7.12 -24.08
CA ARG A 795 -17.39 6.26 -23.51
C ARG A 795 -17.44 4.93 -24.25
N HIS A 796 -17.59 3.85 -23.51
CA HIS A 796 -17.82 2.54 -24.11
C HIS A 796 -19.15 2.52 -24.87
N ALA A 797 -19.09 2.27 -26.18
CA ALA A 797 -20.22 2.07 -27.09
C ALA A 797 -21.18 3.27 -27.24
N LEU A 798 -20.80 4.48 -26.81
CA LEU A 798 -21.67 5.66 -26.80
C LEU A 798 -20.91 6.89 -27.27
N ASP A 799 -21.63 7.84 -27.87
CA ASP A 799 -21.07 9.13 -28.28
C ASP A 799 -20.53 9.94 -27.09
N SER A 800 -19.49 10.72 -27.37
CA SER A 800 -18.97 11.75 -26.49
C SER A 800 -20.07 12.71 -26.07
N VAL A 801 -20.05 13.15 -24.79
CA VAL A 801 -20.97 14.17 -24.27
C VAL A 801 -20.22 15.39 -23.76
N ILE A 802 -18.97 15.20 -23.32
CA ILE A 802 -18.04 16.26 -22.90
C ILE A 802 -16.82 16.31 -23.84
N PRO A 803 -16.11 17.47 -23.93
CA PRO A 803 -14.98 17.65 -24.84
C PRO A 803 -13.81 16.69 -24.64
N GLN A 804 -13.59 16.21 -23.42
CA GLN A 804 -12.40 15.41 -23.10
C GLN A 804 -12.54 13.92 -23.45
N HIS A 805 -13.73 13.43 -23.84
CA HIS A 805 -13.90 12.02 -24.19
C HIS A 805 -13.11 11.63 -25.43
N GLY A 806 -12.17 10.70 -25.29
CA GLY A 806 -11.39 10.16 -26.42
C GLY A 806 -10.33 11.11 -26.94
N THR A 807 -9.63 11.79 -26.03
CA THR A 807 -8.68 12.87 -26.35
C THR A 807 -7.32 12.71 -25.67
N LEU A 808 -6.30 13.31 -26.28
CA LEU A 808 -5.01 13.59 -25.64
C LEU A 808 -5.00 15.04 -25.14
N LEU A 809 -4.64 15.24 -23.89
CA LEU A 809 -4.74 16.53 -23.19
C LEU A 809 -3.37 17.06 -22.78
N LYS A 810 -3.23 18.38 -22.80
CA LYS A 810 -2.12 19.13 -22.22
C LYS A 810 -2.64 20.06 -21.13
N VAL A 811 -2.08 19.98 -19.94
CA VAL A 811 -2.30 20.95 -18.86
C VAL A 811 -1.10 21.87 -18.78
N SER A 812 -1.33 23.19 -18.73
CA SER A 812 -0.29 24.19 -18.62
C SER A 812 0.57 23.99 -17.37
N ALA A 813 1.81 24.45 -17.40
CA ALA A 813 2.77 24.28 -16.30
C ALA A 813 2.30 24.89 -14.96
N ASP A 814 1.40 25.87 -14.99
CA ASP A 814 0.77 26.49 -13.82
C ASP A 814 -0.58 25.86 -13.43
N GLY A 815 -1.04 24.85 -14.17
CA GLY A 815 -2.30 24.15 -13.92
C GLY A 815 -3.55 24.94 -14.33
N ALA A 816 -3.40 26.14 -14.91
CA ALA A 816 -4.51 27.05 -15.13
C ALA A 816 -5.37 26.73 -16.36
N LYS A 817 -4.86 25.94 -17.32
CA LYS A 817 -5.58 25.64 -18.57
C LYS A 817 -5.29 24.23 -19.07
N THR A 818 -6.32 23.63 -19.66
CA THR A 818 -6.24 22.37 -20.40
C THR A 818 -6.54 22.57 -21.88
N GLU A 819 -5.67 22.04 -22.75
CA GLU A 819 -5.81 22.04 -24.21
C GLU A 819 -6.03 20.60 -24.73
N ILE A 820 -6.92 20.43 -25.70
CA ILE A 820 -7.08 19.17 -26.45
C ILE A 820 -6.07 19.18 -27.60
N LEU A 821 -5.12 18.25 -27.56
CA LEU A 821 -4.08 18.13 -28.58
C LEU A 821 -4.49 17.22 -29.74
N ALA A 822 -5.25 16.16 -29.48
CA ALA A 822 -5.65 15.18 -30.49
C ALA A 822 -6.96 14.48 -30.10
N THR A 823 -7.68 13.95 -31.08
CA THR A 823 -9.02 13.38 -30.92
C THR A 823 -9.16 12.00 -31.57
N GLY A 824 -10.26 11.32 -31.31
CA GLY A 824 -10.58 10.05 -31.97
C GLY A 824 -9.92 8.83 -31.35
N PHE A 825 -9.62 8.87 -30.05
CA PHE A 825 -9.22 7.70 -29.27
C PHE A 825 -10.44 7.03 -28.63
N ARG A 826 -10.44 5.71 -28.52
CA ARG A 826 -11.49 4.95 -27.85
C ARG A 826 -11.22 4.81 -26.35
N ALA A 827 -10.07 4.25 -26.02
CA ALA A 827 -9.68 3.75 -24.71
C ALA A 827 -8.16 3.83 -24.54
N ALA A 828 -7.60 5.02 -24.75
CA ALA A 828 -6.16 5.21 -24.71
C ALA A 828 -5.59 4.89 -23.32
N ASN A 829 -4.58 4.01 -23.27
CA ASN A 829 -3.99 3.54 -22.00
C ASN A 829 -2.54 4.00 -21.82
N GLY A 830 -1.79 4.14 -22.90
CA GLY A 830 -0.40 4.57 -22.87
C GLY A 830 -0.21 5.95 -23.50
N VAL A 831 0.59 6.79 -22.85
CA VAL A 831 1.07 8.06 -23.40
C VAL A 831 2.58 8.10 -23.21
N CYS A 832 3.32 8.23 -24.30
CA CYS A 832 4.76 8.46 -24.32
C CYS A 832 5.02 9.79 -25.02
N LEU A 833 5.62 10.74 -24.31
CA LEU A 833 6.05 12.01 -24.89
C LEU A 833 7.46 11.83 -25.47
N ASN A 834 7.67 12.28 -26.70
CA ASN A 834 8.97 12.26 -27.37
C ASN A 834 9.67 13.63 -27.26
N ASP A 835 11.01 13.63 -27.40
CA ASP A 835 11.84 14.84 -27.35
C ASP A 835 11.49 15.86 -28.45
N ASP A 836 10.94 15.41 -29.58
CA ASP A 836 10.50 16.26 -30.69
C ASP A 836 9.10 16.87 -30.47
N GLY A 837 8.47 16.61 -29.32
CA GLY A 837 7.12 17.09 -28.99
C GLY A 837 5.98 16.25 -29.58
N THR A 838 6.29 15.19 -30.34
CA THR A 838 5.29 14.20 -30.77
C THR A 838 5.01 13.21 -29.65
N PHE A 839 4.01 12.35 -29.84
CA PHE A 839 3.66 11.33 -28.84
C PHE A 839 3.57 9.94 -29.48
N PHE A 840 3.77 8.90 -28.66
CA PHE A 840 3.16 7.62 -28.93
C PHE A 840 1.98 7.37 -28.00
N VAL A 841 0.84 6.97 -28.57
CA VAL A 841 -0.38 6.66 -27.82
C VAL A 841 -0.92 5.31 -28.24
N THR A 842 -1.14 4.41 -27.28
CA THR A 842 -1.86 3.16 -27.51
C THR A 842 -3.36 3.37 -27.41
N ASP A 843 -4.12 2.65 -28.23
CA ASP A 843 -5.59 2.63 -28.17
C ASP A 843 -6.12 1.20 -28.34
N GLN A 844 -7.25 0.90 -27.69
CA GLN A 844 -7.78 -0.47 -27.58
C GLN A 844 -8.85 -0.76 -28.63
N GLU A 845 -8.91 -2.02 -29.06
CA GLU A 845 -9.92 -2.58 -29.94
C GLU A 845 -11.35 -2.30 -29.43
N GLY A 846 -12.22 -1.93 -30.37
CA GLY A 846 -13.64 -2.27 -30.37
C GLY A 846 -14.43 -1.34 -31.29
N PHE A 847 -15.51 -0.70 -30.84
CA PHE A 847 -16.30 0.25 -31.65
C PHE A 847 -15.40 1.27 -32.35
N TRP A 848 -15.46 1.35 -33.68
CA TRP A 848 -14.64 2.22 -34.53
C TRP A 848 -13.11 1.99 -34.48
N THR A 849 -12.64 1.00 -33.72
CA THR A 849 -11.22 0.68 -33.55
C THR A 849 -11.02 -0.81 -33.86
N PRO A 850 -10.67 -1.18 -35.12
CA PRO A 850 -10.69 -2.58 -35.60
C PRO A 850 -9.90 -3.58 -34.78
N LYS A 851 -8.73 -3.15 -34.32
CA LYS A 851 -7.78 -3.86 -33.45
C LYS A 851 -7.08 -2.85 -32.55
N ASN A 852 -6.32 -3.33 -31.57
CA ASN A 852 -5.48 -2.44 -30.80
C ASN A 852 -4.51 -1.71 -31.75
N ARG A 853 -4.09 -0.50 -31.41
CA ARG A 853 -3.23 0.29 -32.27
C ARG A 853 -2.20 1.08 -31.47
N ILE A 854 -1.01 1.18 -32.03
CA ILE A 854 0.04 2.10 -31.56
C ILE A 854 0.07 3.26 -32.55
N ASN A 855 -0.10 4.48 -32.06
CA ASN A 855 -0.14 5.69 -32.88
C ASN A 855 1.11 6.51 -32.64
N ARG A 856 1.72 7.04 -33.71
CA ARG A 856 2.53 8.26 -33.62
C ARG A 856 1.56 9.42 -33.74
N VAL A 857 1.45 10.23 -32.69
CA VAL A 857 0.43 11.26 -32.56
C VAL A 857 1.03 12.64 -32.76
N GLU A 858 0.43 13.38 -33.68
CA GLU A 858 0.66 14.79 -33.96
C GLU A 858 -0.54 15.64 -33.54
N VAL A 859 -0.27 16.89 -33.17
CA VAL A 859 -1.29 17.85 -32.71
C VAL A 859 -2.28 18.15 -33.83
N GLY A 860 -3.57 18.13 -33.50
CA GLY A 860 -4.69 18.29 -34.42
C GLY A 860 -5.16 17.01 -35.08
N GLY A 861 -4.44 15.89 -34.91
CA GLY A 861 -4.78 14.61 -35.56
C GLY A 861 -6.06 13.96 -35.04
N PHE A 862 -6.68 13.14 -35.90
CA PHE A 862 -7.83 12.29 -35.60
C PHE A 862 -7.49 10.81 -35.77
N TYR A 863 -7.68 9.99 -34.72
CA TYR A 863 -7.20 8.61 -34.67
C TYR A 863 -8.30 7.54 -34.84
N GLY A 864 -9.43 7.92 -35.45
CA GLY A 864 -10.36 6.99 -36.08
C GLY A 864 -11.59 6.57 -35.26
N ASN A 865 -11.65 6.87 -33.96
CA ASN A 865 -12.85 6.59 -33.16
C ASN A 865 -13.91 7.68 -33.33
N MET A 866 -15.03 7.36 -34.00
CA MET A 866 -16.11 8.33 -34.25
C MET A 866 -16.96 8.66 -33.02
N TYR A 867 -16.89 7.85 -31.96
CA TYR A 867 -17.62 8.10 -30.71
C TYR A 867 -16.83 9.01 -29.75
N GLY A 868 -15.55 9.28 -30.03
CA GLY A 868 -14.77 10.31 -29.34
C GLY A 868 -15.31 11.72 -29.58
N TYR A 869 -14.81 12.70 -28.84
CA TYR A 869 -15.08 14.10 -29.12
C TYR A 869 -14.28 14.54 -30.33
N THR A 870 -14.95 14.74 -31.45
CA THR A 870 -14.34 15.15 -32.72
C THR A 870 -15.34 15.97 -33.55
N SER A 871 -14.83 16.81 -34.44
CA SER A 871 -15.59 17.47 -35.50
C SER A 871 -15.60 16.65 -36.81
N VAL A 872 -14.80 15.58 -36.89
CA VAL A 872 -14.71 14.72 -38.07
C VAL A 872 -15.96 13.86 -38.20
N THR A 873 -16.61 13.92 -39.35
CA THR A 873 -17.80 13.11 -39.67
C THR A 873 -17.55 12.10 -40.80
N ASP A 874 -16.39 12.17 -41.47
CA ASP A 874 -16.03 11.23 -42.53
C ASP A 874 -15.62 9.88 -41.92
N GLU A 875 -16.40 8.84 -42.22
CA GLU A 875 -16.19 7.47 -41.76
C GLU A 875 -15.20 6.69 -42.65
N SER A 876 -14.62 7.32 -43.68
CA SER A 876 -13.61 6.70 -44.55
C SER A 876 -12.30 6.42 -43.81
N ASP A 877 -11.56 5.37 -44.20
CA ASP A 877 -10.25 5.09 -43.59
C ASP A 877 -9.20 6.17 -43.87
N SER A 878 -9.38 6.96 -44.92
CA SER A 878 -8.53 8.13 -45.23
C SER A 878 -8.72 9.30 -44.27
N ALA A 879 -9.83 9.36 -43.54
CA ALA A 879 -10.10 10.43 -42.58
C ALA A 879 -9.31 10.27 -41.27
N MET A 880 -8.85 9.06 -40.95
CA MET A 880 -8.03 8.82 -39.76
C MET A 880 -6.54 8.86 -40.08
N GLU A 881 -5.75 9.35 -39.14
CA GLU A 881 -4.32 9.09 -39.14
C GLU A 881 -4.08 7.59 -38.96
N GLN A 882 -3.25 7.03 -39.83
CA GLN A 882 -2.94 5.60 -39.82
C GLN A 882 -1.98 5.27 -38.67
N PRO A 883 -2.16 4.14 -37.97
CA PRO A 883 -1.30 3.81 -36.84
C PRO A 883 0.08 3.39 -37.30
N LEU A 884 1.07 3.54 -36.41
CA LEU A 884 2.39 2.92 -36.61
C LEU A 884 2.24 1.40 -36.81
N VAL A 885 1.39 0.77 -36.00
CA VAL A 885 1.10 -0.66 -36.09
C VAL A 885 -0.30 -0.98 -35.54
N TRP A 886 -1.01 -1.85 -36.25
CA TRP A 886 -2.18 -2.56 -35.74
C TRP A 886 -1.73 -3.79 -34.96
N VAL A 887 -2.16 -3.89 -33.70
CA VAL A 887 -1.83 -4.98 -32.78
C VAL A 887 -3.06 -5.86 -32.58
N THR A 888 -2.99 -7.08 -33.09
CA THR A 888 -4.06 -8.07 -32.96
C THR A 888 -4.11 -8.67 -31.55
N ASN A 889 -5.31 -9.07 -31.11
CA ASN A 889 -5.55 -9.52 -29.74
C ASN A 889 -4.82 -10.83 -29.37
N ASP A 890 -4.51 -11.65 -30.37
CA ASP A 890 -3.67 -12.84 -30.21
C ASP A 890 -2.25 -12.48 -29.78
N LYS A 891 -1.75 -11.31 -30.24
CA LYS A 891 -0.43 -10.80 -29.92
C LYS A 891 -0.41 -10.02 -28.60
N ASP A 892 -1.28 -9.03 -28.50
CA ASP A 892 -1.50 -8.29 -27.26
C ASP A 892 -2.98 -7.87 -27.17
N ARG A 893 -3.66 -8.33 -26.13
CA ARG A 893 -5.08 -8.02 -25.90
C ARG A 893 -5.30 -6.60 -25.46
N SER A 894 -4.32 -5.98 -24.80
CA SER A 894 -4.47 -4.64 -24.28
C SER A 894 -3.10 -3.96 -24.07
N PRO A 895 -2.57 -3.31 -25.13
CA PRO A 895 -1.37 -2.49 -25.05
C PRO A 895 -1.53 -1.35 -24.05
N ALA A 896 -0.44 -0.94 -23.43
CA ALA A 896 -0.42 0.07 -22.37
C ALA A 896 0.63 1.15 -22.65
N GLU A 897 1.35 1.65 -21.64
CA GLU A 897 2.36 2.71 -21.81
C GLU A 897 3.51 2.26 -22.73
N LEU A 898 3.86 3.13 -23.68
CA LEU A 898 5.11 2.98 -24.44
C LEU A 898 6.24 3.69 -23.72
N ILE A 899 7.45 3.15 -23.86
CA ILE A 899 8.63 3.72 -23.22
C ILE A 899 9.88 3.48 -24.07
N TRP A 900 10.72 4.50 -24.17
CA TRP A 900 12.04 4.38 -24.78
C TRP A 900 13.02 3.73 -23.80
N VAL A 901 13.80 2.77 -24.29
CA VAL A 901 14.98 2.28 -23.57
C VAL A 901 16.02 3.40 -23.55
N PRO A 902 16.50 3.86 -22.38
CA PRO A 902 17.57 4.85 -22.31
C PRO A 902 18.79 4.40 -23.10
N LYS A 903 19.48 5.33 -23.79
CA LYS A 903 20.62 5.01 -24.66
C LYS A 903 21.77 4.29 -23.93
N ASN A 904 21.89 4.51 -22.63
CA ASN A 904 22.88 3.88 -21.75
C ASN A 904 22.37 2.64 -21.01
N ALA A 905 21.13 2.20 -21.26
CA ALA A 905 20.53 1.02 -20.65
C ALA A 905 20.44 -0.14 -21.66
N TRP A 906 20.58 -1.37 -21.16
CA TRP A 906 20.38 -2.62 -21.92
C TRP A 906 21.26 -2.79 -23.18
N GLY A 907 22.38 -2.07 -23.27
CA GLY A 907 23.37 -2.24 -24.33
C GLY A 907 22.85 -1.85 -25.71
N ASN A 908 22.92 -2.77 -26.67
CA ASN A 908 22.48 -2.57 -28.06
C ASN A 908 20.97 -2.35 -28.23
N LEU A 909 20.17 -2.51 -27.17
CA LEU A 909 18.75 -2.18 -27.15
C LEU A 909 18.49 -0.70 -26.80
N GLY A 910 19.51 0.05 -26.36
CA GLY A 910 19.38 1.47 -26.04
C GLY A 910 18.85 2.27 -27.21
N GLY A 911 17.81 3.07 -26.98
CA GLY A 911 17.07 3.80 -28.02
C GLY A 911 15.97 3.00 -28.72
N SER A 912 15.67 1.77 -28.29
CA SER A 912 14.52 1.01 -28.80
C SER A 912 13.23 1.46 -28.12
N LEU A 913 12.11 1.39 -28.84
CA LEU A 913 10.78 1.64 -28.30
C LEU A 913 10.17 0.34 -27.76
N LEU A 914 9.62 0.38 -26.55
CA LEU A 914 8.90 -0.72 -25.94
C LEU A 914 7.42 -0.38 -25.78
N ASN A 915 6.58 -1.42 -25.78
CA ASN A 915 5.19 -1.38 -25.38
C ASN A 915 4.98 -2.32 -24.18
N LEU A 916 4.38 -1.80 -23.12
CA LEU A 916 3.90 -2.61 -22.00
C LEU A 916 2.51 -3.17 -22.29
N SER A 917 2.14 -4.29 -21.66
CA SER A 917 0.85 -4.91 -21.87
C SER A 917 0.08 -5.14 -20.58
N TYR A 918 -1.07 -4.47 -20.48
CA TYR A 918 -2.10 -4.80 -19.50
C TYR A 918 -2.69 -6.19 -19.77
N GLY A 919 -2.89 -6.53 -21.04
CA GLY A 919 -3.62 -7.74 -21.43
C GLY A 919 -2.85 -9.04 -21.14
N THR A 920 -1.52 -9.00 -21.23
CA THR A 920 -0.68 -10.21 -21.20
C THR A 920 0.34 -10.23 -20.06
N GLY A 921 0.61 -9.10 -19.40
CA GLY A 921 1.66 -9.02 -18.38
C GLY A 921 3.07 -9.16 -18.97
N ARG A 922 3.25 -8.76 -20.23
CA ARG A 922 4.53 -8.83 -20.97
C ARG A 922 4.95 -7.46 -21.50
N ALA A 923 6.20 -7.37 -21.95
CA ALA A 923 6.73 -6.24 -22.69
C ALA A 923 7.10 -6.65 -24.12
N PHE A 924 6.94 -5.72 -25.06
CA PHE A 924 7.16 -5.92 -26.48
C PHE A 924 8.10 -4.86 -27.02
N ILE A 925 8.99 -5.23 -27.95
CA ILE A 925 9.79 -4.29 -28.73
C ILE A 925 9.02 -3.86 -29.98
N ILE A 926 9.15 -2.58 -30.35
CA ILE A 926 8.47 -1.96 -31.48
C ILE A 926 9.49 -1.53 -32.54
N PRO A 927 10.01 -2.45 -33.38
CA PRO A 927 10.82 -2.06 -34.54
C PRO A 927 9.95 -1.26 -35.53
N HIS A 928 10.51 -0.18 -36.06
CA HIS A 928 9.76 0.75 -36.92
C HIS A 928 10.66 1.43 -37.94
N GLU A 929 10.03 2.03 -38.95
CA GLU A 929 10.65 2.87 -39.96
C GLU A 929 9.71 4.00 -40.39
N GLU A 930 10.29 4.98 -41.08
CA GLU A 930 9.56 6.04 -41.77
C GLU A 930 9.86 5.96 -43.27
N VAL A 931 8.80 5.87 -44.08
CA VAL A 931 8.87 5.81 -45.55
C VAL A 931 7.99 6.94 -46.09
N ASN A 932 8.59 7.87 -46.84
CA ASN A 932 7.93 9.06 -47.40
C ASN A 932 7.07 9.85 -46.40
N GLY A 933 7.52 9.95 -45.14
CA GLY A 933 6.78 10.65 -44.07
C GLY A 933 5.70 9.82 -43.38
N LYS A 934 5.49 8.56 -43.78
CA LYS A 934 4.57 7.62 -43.11
C LYS A 934 5.34 6.66 -42.22
N TRP A 935 4.89 6.60 -40.97
CA TRP A 935 5.45 5.72 -39.95
C TRP A 935 4.77 4.36 -39.98
N GLN A 936 5.57 3.29 -40.04
CA GLN A 936 5.10 1.91 -40.03
C GLN A 936 6.05 1.03 -39.22
N GLY A 937 5.57 -0.10 -38.74
CA GLY A 937 6.39 -0.97 -37.91
C GLY A 937 5.74 -2.28 -37.53
N ALA A 938 6.33 -2.92 -36.53
CA ALA A 938 5.85 -4.18 -35.99
C ALA A 938 5.96 -4.23 -34.47
N VAL A 939 5.29 -5.21 -33.88
CA VAL A 939 5.39 -5.57 -32.47
C VAL A 939 5.96 -6.98 -32.35
N CYS A 940 6.96 -7.14 -31.50
CA CYS A 940 7.56 -8.44 -31.18
C CYS A 940 7.73 -8.57 -29.67
N GLU A 941 7.39 -9.72 -29.12
CA GLU A 941 7.46 -9.96 -27.69
C GLU A 941 8.91 -10.10 -27.21
N LEU A 942 9.25 -9.51 -26.05
CA LEU A 942 10.53 -9.77 -25.41
C LEU A 942 10.57 -11.22 -24.86
N PRO A 943 11.72 -11.93 -24.92
CA PRO A 943 11.89 -13.25 -24.34
C PRO A 943 11.95 -13.20 -22.80
N MET A 944 10.79 -12.99 -22.17
CA MET A 944 10.60 -12.95 -20.73
C MET A 944 9.30 -13.68 -20.33
N PRO A 945 9.21 -14.24 -19.12
CA PRO A 945 7.95 -14.77 -18.61
C PRO A 945 6.89 -13.66 -18.50
N ALA A 946 5.62 -14.04 -18.62
CA ALA A 946 4.51 -13.15 -18.28
C ALA A 946 4.40 -12.98 -16.76
N PHE A 947 4.07 -11.78 -16.31
CA PHE A 947 3.70 -11.52 -14.92
C PHE A 947 2.30 -12.04 -14.60
N ALA A 948 2.02 -12.22 -13.31
CA ALA A 948 0.70 -12.67 -12.83
C ALA A 948 -0.42 -11.64 -13.02
N THR A 949 -0.10 -10.40 -13.44
CA THR A 949 -1.08 -9.37 -13.76
C THR A 949 -0.61 -8.54 -14.96
N GLY A 950 -1.47 -7.63 -15.43
CA GLY A 950 -1.12 -6.68 -16.47
C GLY A 950 -0.07 -5.67 -16.02
N ILE A 951 0.83 -5.26 -16.91
CA ILE A 951 1.76 -4.14 -16.66
C ILE A 951 1.34 -2.92 -17.48
N MET A 952 0.97 -1.85 -16.79
CA MET A 952 0.33 -0.67 -17.39
C MET A 952 1.24 0.55 -17.46
N ARG A 953 2.14 0.69 -16.50
CA ARG A 953 3.03 1.84 -16.34
C ARG A 953 4.46 1.37 -16.14
N GLY A 954 5.42 2.11 -16.69
CA GLY A 954 6.84 1.79 -16.56
C GLY A 954 7.75 3.00 -16.42
N ARG A 955 8.85 2.83 -15.68
CA ARG A 955 9.92 3.83 -15.52
C ARG A 955 11.26 3.13 -15.50
N PHE A 956 12.25 3.70 -16.17
CA PHE A 956 13.63 3.24 -16.00
C PHE A 956 14.19 3.81 -14.70
N GLY A 957 14.80 2.95 -13.88
CA GLY A 957 15.54 3.35 -12.69
C GLY A 957 16.95 3.81 -13.03
N ASN A 958 17.63 4.43 -12.05
CA ASN A 958 19.02 4.86 -12.18
C ASN A 958 20.01 3.67 -12.31
N ASP A 959 19.55 2.46 -12.01
CA ASP A 959 20.27 1.20 -12.21
C ASP A 959 20.16 0.68 -13.67
N GLY A 960 19.43 1.38 -14.54
CA GLY A 960 19.19 0.98 -15.93
C GLY A 960 18.18 -0.15 -16.08
N ALA A 961 17.48 -0.56 -15.02
CA ALA A 961 16.40 -1.54 -15.08
C ALA A 961 15.05 -0.85 -15.38
N LEU A 962 14.13 -1.60 -16.00
CA LEU A 962 12.76 -1.13 -16.22
C LEU A 962 11.86 -1.61 -15.09
N TYR A 963 11.30 -0.68 -14.33
CA TYR A 963 10.32 -0.95 -13.29
C TYR A 963 8.93 -0.83 -13.89
N THR A 964 8.01 -1.71 -13.50
CA THR A 964 6.65 -1.73 -14.06
C THR A 964 5.61 -2.04 -13.01
N CYS A 965 4.47 -1.35 -13.04
CA CYS A 965 3.32 -1.69 -12.21
C CYS A 965 2.06 -1.87 -13.05
N GLY A 966 1.07 -2.54 -12.48
CA GLY A 966 -0.25 -2.61 -13.06
C GLY A 966 -1.20 -3.49 -12.26
N MET A 967 -2.34 -3.76 -12.85
CA MET A 967 -3.46 -4.46 -12.23
C MET A 967 -4.30 -5.20 -13.26
N PHE A 968 -5.37 -5.81 -12.77
CA PHE A 968 -6.38 -6.47 -13.59
C PHE A 968 -7.80 -6.22 -13.07
N ALA A 969 -8.67 -5.74 -13.96
CA ALA A 969 -10.08 -5.46 -13.73
C ALA A 969 -10.97 -5.64 -14.98
N TRP A 970 -10.39 -6.07 -16.11
CA TRP A 970 -11.03 -6.16 -17.42
C TRP A 970 -10.46 -7.33 -18.20
N ALA A 971 -10.80 -7.51 -19.47
CA ALA A 971 -10.27 -8.58 -20.30
C ALA A 971 -8.72 -8.64 -20.32
N GLY A 972 -8.16 -9.82 -20.03
CA GLY A 972 -6.72 -10.09 -19.97
C GLY A 972 -6.43 -11.48 -19.39
N ASN A 973 -5.14 -11.80 -19.22
CA ASN A 973 -4.66 -13.12 -18.78
C ASN A 973 -4.19 -13.17 -17.32
N ALA A 974 -4.59 -12.21 -16.50
CA ALA A 974 -4.08 -12.10 -15.14
C ALA A 974 -4.58 -13.23 -14.23
N THR A 975 -3.72 -13.61 -13.30
CA THR A 975 -3.99 -14.52 -12.19
C THR A 975 -3.88 -13.82 -10.83
N SER A 976 -3.61 -12.51 -10.82
CA SER A 976 -3.51 -11.65 -9.64
C SER A 976 -4.09 -10.25 -9.89
N PRO A 977 -4.67 -9.60 -8.87
CA PRO A 977 -5.37 -8.31 -9.03
C PRO A 977 -4.42 -7.12 -9.26
N GLY A 978 -3.15 -7.23 -8.86
CA GLY A 978 -2.16 -6.15 -8.89
C GLY A 978 -0.73 -6.67 -8.85
N GLY A 979 0.23 -5.86 -9.32
CA GLY A 979 1.64 -6.24 -9.37
C GLY A 979 2.58 -5.04 -9.52
N PHE A 980 3.80 -5.20 -9.00
CA PHE A 980 4.90 -4.26 -9.14
C PHE A 980 6.19 -5.05 -9.34
N HIS A 981 6.95 -4.73 -10.38
CA HIS A 981 7.99 -5.61 -10.92
C HIS A 981 9.20 -4.82 -11.41
N ARG A 982 10.32 -5.52 -11.59
CA ARG A 982 11.53 -5.00 -12.24
C ARG A 982 12.02 -5.95 -13.32
N ILE A 983 12.31 -5.42 -14.50
CA ILE A 983 12.88 -6.13 -15.64
C ILE A 983 14.32 -5.63 -15.83
N ARG A 984 15.28 -6.56 -15.76
CA ARG A 984 16.71 -6.31 -15.96
C ARG A 984 17.21 -7.03 -17.22
N ARG A 985 18.21 -6.47 -17.88
CA ARG A 985 18.96 -7.18 -18.93
C ARG A 985 19.84 -8.25 -18.28
N GLY A 986 19.70 -9.51 -18.70
CA GLY A 986 20.62 -10.60 -18.34
C GLY A 986 21.77 -10.75 -19.33
N GLU A 987 22.55 -11.83 -19.21
CA GLU A 987 23.74 -12.04 -20.05
C GLU A 987 23.44 -12.74 -21.38
N ARG A 988 22.33 -13.48 -21.48
CA ARG A 988 21.97 -14.19 -22.72
C ARG A 988 21.63 -13.21 -23.85
N PRO A 989 21.93 -13.54 -25.12
CA PRO A 989 21.44 -12.80 -26.27
C PRO A 989 19.92 -12.62 -26.23
N ALA A 990 19.43 -11.41 -26.54
CA ALA A 990 18.00 -11.14 -26.60
C ALA A 990 17.41 -11.66 -27.93
N GLN A 991 18.17 -11.55 -29.02
CA GLN A 991 17.74 -11.95 -30.37
C GLN A 991 16.35 -11.39 -30.71
N VAL A 992 16.15 -10.10 -30.49
CA VAL A 992 14.90 -9.39 -30.79
C VAL A 992 15.08 -8.45 -31.98
N PRO A 993 14.04 -8.21 -32.79
CA PRO A 993 14.14 -7.32 -33.95
C PRO A 993 14.24 -5.86 -33.50
N LEU A 994 15.29 -5.18 -33.93
CA LEU A 994 15.54 -3.76 -33.71
C LEU A 994 14.97 -2.88 -34.84
N ALA A 995 14.95 -3.39 -36.07
CA ALA A 995 14.42 -2.68 -37.22
C ALA A 995 13.72 -3.63 -38.18
N VAL A 996 12.66 -3.12 -38.80
CA VAL A 996 11.98 -3.72 -39.96
C VAL A 996 12.00 -2.70 -41.09
N LYS A 997 12.36 -3.13 -42.30
CA LYS A 997 12.38 -2.27 -43.49
C LYS A 997 11.71 -2.95 -44.66
N ALA A 998 10.63 -2.36 -45.17
CA ALA A 998 9.86 -2.88 -46.30
C ALA A 998 10.20 -2.14 -47.59
N ALA A 999 10.50 -2.88 -48.65
CA ALA A 999 10.75 -2.38 -49.99
C ALA A 999 10.01 -3.26 -51.01
N LYS A 1000 9.92 -2.79 -52.25
CA LYS A 1000 9.26 -3.55 -53.31
C LYS A 1000 9.92 -4.93 -53.48
N GLY A 1001 9.15 -5.98 -53.24
CA GLY A 1001 9.62 -7.37 -53.37
C GLY A 1001 10.54 -7.86 -52.25
N GLU A 1002 10.79 -7.06 -51.21
CA GLU A 1002 11.81 -7.36 -50.20
C GLU A 1002 11.43 -6.83 -48.79
N MET A 1003 11.74 -7.61 -47.74
CA MET A 1003 11.68 -7.14 -46.35
C MET A 1003 12.99 -7.44 -45.63
N LYS A 1004 13.55 -6.45 -44.93
CA LYS A 1004 14.73 -6.61 -44.07
C LYS A 1004 14.36 -6.54 -42.61
N VAL A 1005 14.91 -7.45 -41.81
CA VAL A 1005 14.79 -7.43 -40.35
C VAL A 1005 16.18 -7.45 -39.75
N THR A 1006 16.51 -6.44 -38.95
CA THR A 1006 17.78 -6.36 -38.20
C THR A 1006 17.53 -6.70 -36.74
N PHE A 1007 18.31 -7.62 -36.19
CA PHE A 1007 18.22 -8.13 -34.82
C PHE A 1007 19.32 -7.54 -33.93
N SER A 1008 19.05 -7.56 -32.62
CA SER A 1008 20.02 -7.14 -31.60
C SER A 1008 21.30 -7.99 -31.63
N ASP A 1009 21.15 -9.29 -31.79
CA ASP A 1009 22.20 -10.30 -31.67
C ASP A 1009 22.21 -11.21 -32.91
N PRO A 1010 23.32 -11.93 -33.19
CA PRO A 1010 23.36 -12.92 -34.26
C PRO A 1010 22.23 -13.95 -34.16
N ILE A 1011 21.61 -14.29 -35.29
CA ILE A 1011 20.56 -15.30 -35.37
C ILE A 1011 20.83 -16.27 -36.52
N ASP A 1012 20.30 -17.49 -36.41
CA ASP A 1012 20.20 -18.43 -37.52
C ASP A 1012 18.69 -18.59 -37.88
N PRO A 1013 18.22 -18.08 -39.04
CA PRO A 1013 16.80 -18.12 -39.38
C PRO A 1013 16.32 -19.54 -39.70
N THR A 1014 15.24 -19.95 -39.04
CA THR A 1014 14.51 -21.19 -39.32
C THR A 1014 13.01 -20.90 -39.44
N ASP A 1015 12.23 -21.81 -40.03
CA ASP A 1015 10.77 -21.77 -40.07
C ASP A 1015 10.15 -20.42 -40.47
N CYS A 1016 10.72 -19.81 -41.51
CA CYS A 1016 10.30 -18.49 -41.97
C CYS A 1016 9.00 -18.57 -42.76
N ALA A 1017 7.98 -17.82 -42.33
CA ALA A 1017 6.68 -17.74 -43.00
C ALA A 1017 6.10 -16.34 -42.86
N MET A 1018 5.31 -15.91 -43.84
CA MET A 1018 4.62 -14.63 -43.80
C MET A 1018 3.15 -14.77 -44.19
N LYS A 1019 2.28 -14.11 -43.43
CA LYS A 1019 0.85 -13.96 -43.71
C LYS A 1019 0.47 -12.50 -43.69
N VAL A 1020 -0.53 -12.14 -44.47
CA VAL A 1020 -1.09 -10.78 -44.53
C VAL A 1020 -2.61 -10.84 -44.45
N TRP A 1021 -3.22 -9.80 -43.88
CA TRP A 1021 -4.67 -9.64 -43.82
C TRP A 1021 -5.05 -8.16 -43.72
N SER A 1022 -6.29 -7.87 -44.10
CA SER A 1022 -6.95 -6.58 -43.96
C SER A 1022 -7.86 -6.57 -42.73
N LEU A 1023 -8.23 -5.36 -42.28
CA LEU A 1023 -9.22 -5.13 -41.23
C LEU A 1023 -10.32 -4.21 -41.76
N LYS A 1024 -11.43 -4.09 -41.01
CA LYS A 1024 -12.53 -3.17 -41.33
C LYS A 1024 -12.84 -2.25 -40.17
N ARG A 1025 -12.74 -0.93 -40.40
CA ARG A 1025 -13.22 0.10 -39.49
C ARG A 1025 -14.71 0.30 -39.63
N THR A 1026 -15.45 0.03 -38.56
CA THR A 1026 -16.90 0.14 -38.54
C THR A 1026 -17.38 0.54 -37.15
N LYS A 1027 -18.65 0.94 -37.06
CA LYS A 1027 -19.35 1.10 -35.77
C LYS A 1027 -19.54 -0.19 -34.96
N ASN A 1028 -19.13 -1.35 -35.46
CA ASN A 1028 -19.21 -2.61 -34.70
C ASN A 1028 -17.96 -2.81 -33.85
N TYR A 1029 -18.06 -3.68 -32.84
CA TYR A 1029 -16.92 -3.98 -31.98
C TYR A 1029 -15.87 -4.81 -32.72
N GLY A 1030 -14.71 -4.22 -32.96
CA GLY A 1030 -13.52 -4.90 -33.48
C GLY A 1030 -13.66 -5.32 -34.94
N SER A 1031 -12.69 -6.10 -35.42
CA SER A 1031 -12.66 -6.66 -36.76
C SER A 1031 -12.15 -8.08 -36.74
N LYS A 1032 -12.74 -8.95 -37.56
CA LYS A 1032 -12.09 -10.21 -37.94
C LYS A 1032 -10.96 -9.93 -38.94
N HIS A 1033 -10.13 -10.93 -39.19
CA HIS A 1033 -9.19 -10.86 -40.32
C HIS A 1033 -9.97 -11.02 -41.64
N HIS A 1034 -9.63 -10.17 -42.60
CA HIS A 1034 -10.17 -10.22 -43.95
C HIS A 1034 -9.04 -10.50 -44.94
N ASP A 1035 -9.35 -11.21 -46.02
CA ASP A 1035 -8.41 -11.50 -47.11
C ASP A 1035 -7.09 -12.15 -46.63
N GLU A 1036 -7.15 -12.89 -45.52
CA GLU A 1036 -5.99 -13.53 -44.90
C GLU A 1036 -5.39 -14.56 -45.85
N ARG A 1037 -4.10 -14.40 -46.16
CA ARG A 1037 -3.37 -15.29 -47.06
C ARG A 1037 -1.87 -15.29 -46.75
N GLU A 1038 -1.21 -16.37 -47.14
CA GLU A 1038 0.25 -16.49 -47.07
C GLU A 1038 0.93 -15.77 -48.24
N LEU A 1039 2.11 -15.20 -47.99
CA LEU A 1039 3.01 -14.67 -49.02
C LEU A 1039 4.22 -15.59 -49.18
N ALA A 1040 4.64 -15.83 -50.43
CA ALA A 1040 5.77 -16.71 -50.73
C ALA A 1040 7.12 -16.01 -50.44
N ILE A 1041 7.88 -16.55 -49.48
CA ILE A 1041 9.27 -16.17 -49.25
C ILE A 1041 10.16 -16.99 -50.22
N ARG A 1042 10.74 -16.33 -51.23
CA ARG A 1042 11.57 -16.95 -52.29
C ARG A 1042 13.04 -17.04 -51.93
N SER A 1043 13.53 -16.15 -51.08
CA SER A 1043 14.91 -16.19 -50.60
C SER A 1043 15.01 -15.64 -49.19
N VAL A 1044 15.89 -16.24 -48.39
CA VAL A 1044 16.28 -15.74 -47.06
C VAL A 1044 17.79 -15.55 -47.10
N LYS A 1045 18.25 -14.29 -47.10
CA LYS A 1045 19.69 -13.95 -47.10
C LYS A 1045 20.07 -13.39 -45.75
N LEU A 1046 21.08 -13.98 -45.13
CA LEU A 1046 21.62 -13.53 -43.85
C LEU A 1046 22.89 -12.69 -44.11
N SER A 1047 23.03 -11.57 -43.42
CA SER A 1047 24.25 -10.74 -43.46
C SER A 1047 25.45 -11.46 -42.86
N GLU A 1048 26.67 -10.99 -43.17
CA GLU A 1048 27.92 -11.58 -42.67
C GLU A 1048 27.99 -11.60 -41.13
N ASP A 1049 27.50 -10.55 -40.47
CA ASP A 1049 27.42 -10.45 -39.01
C ASP A 1049 26.28 -11.27 -38.39
N LYS A 1050 25.47 -11.94 -39.23
CA LYS A 1050 24.29 -12.71 -38.87
C LYS A 1050 23.19 -11.95 -38.14
N LYS A 1051 23.15 -10.62 -38.23
CA LYS A 1051 22.15 -9.80 -37.54
C LYS A 1051 21.03 -9.31 -38.43
N THR A 1052 21.23 -9.27 -39.75
CA THR A 1052 20.22 -8.79 -40.69
C THR A 1052 19.79 -9.90 -41.63
N ILE A 1053 18.49 -10.15 -41.67
CA ILE A 1053 17.87 -11.06 -42.62
C ILE A 1053 17.16 -10.25 -43.68
N THR A 1054 17.39 -10.60 -44.94
CA THR A 1054 16.69 -10.05 -46.10
C THR A 1054 15.82 -11.14 -46.71
N PHE A 1055 14.51 -10.95 -46.67
CA PHE A 1055 13.49 -11.81 -47.25
C PHE A 1055 13.11 -11.32 -48.64
N GLY A 1056 13.22 -12.18 -49.66
CA GLY A 1056 12.70 -11.91 -50.99
C GLY A 1056 11.23 -12.36 -51.06
N ILE A 1057 10.31 -11.41 -51.19
CA ILE A 1057 8.86 -11.61 -51.12
C ILE A 1057 8.23 -10.88 -52.31
N PRO A 1058 8.16 -11.50 -53.50
CA PRO A 1058 7.80 -10.81 -54.75
C PRO A 1058 6.46 -10.08 -54.72
N ASP A 1059 5.49 -10.65 -53.99
CA ASP A 1059 4.12 -10.14 -53.89
C ASP A 1059 3.90 -9.22 -52.66
N LEU A 1060 4.99 -8.73 -52.03
CA LEU A 1060 4.89 -7.80 -50.92
C LEU A 1060 4.25 -6.48 -51.39
N ALA A 1061 3.20 -6.06 -50.69
CA ALA A 1061 2.41 -4.86 -50.95
C ALA A 1061 2.00 -4.21 -49.63
N PRO A 1062 1.56 -2.93 -49.63
CA PRO A 1062 0.92 -2.32 -48.48
C PRO A 1062 -0.21 -3.19 -47.91
N THR A 1063 -0.23 -3.32 -46.58
CA THR A 1063 -1.19 -4.15 -45.86
C THR A 1063 -1.42 -3.59 -44.46
N TRP A 1064 -2.66 -3.70 -43.97
CA TRP A 1064 -3.00 -3.29 -42.61
C TRP A 1064 -2.26 -4.13 -41.59
N CYS A 1065 -2.19 -5.44 -41.83
CA CYS A 1065 -1.52 -6.35 -40.95
C CYS A 1065 -0.71 -7.39 -41.72
N TYR A 1066 0.42 -7.78 -41.12
CA TYR A 1066 1.17 -8.98 -41.46
C TYR A 1066 1.63 -9.70 -40.21
N GLU A 1067 1.79 -11.02 -40.32
CA GLU A 1067 2.56 -11.85 -39.40
C GLU A 1067 3.82 -12.30 -40.14
N LEU A 1068 5.00 -12.03 -39.58
CA LEU A 1068 6.27 -12.58 -40.04
C LEU A 1068 6.86 -13.45 -38.95
N LYS A 1069 6.94 -14.76 -39.21
CA LYS A 1069 7.56 -15.75 -38.34
C LYS A 1069 9.01 -15.97 -38.73
N ILE A 1070 9.91 -15.98 -37.74
CA ILE A 1070 11.33 -16.28 -37.87
C ILE A 1070 11.71 -17.14 -36.65
N GLY A 1071 11.62 -18.45 -36.77
CA GLY A 1071 11.73 -19.38 -35.64
C GLY A 1071 10.68 -19.08 -34.57
N ASP A 1072 11.13 -18.82 -33.34
CA ASP A 1072 10.28 -18.43 -32.20
C ASP A 1072 9.93 -16.93 -32.17
N ARG A 1073 10.49 -16.13 -33.09
CA ARG A 1073 10.19 -14.70 -33.19
C ARG A 1073 9.06 -14.48 -34.17
N VAL A 1074 7.91 -14.07 -33.63
CA VAL A 1074 6.74 -13.71 -34.42
C VAL A 1074 6.54 -12.20 -34.32
N LEU A 1075 6.59 -11.52 -35.46
CA LEU A 1075 6.36 -10.09 -35.60
C LEU A 1075 4.95 -9.88 -36.18
N HIS A 1076 4.14 -9.04 -35.54
CA HIS A 1076 2.90 -8.55 -36.16
C HIS A 1076 3.12 -7.10 -36.54
N GLY A 1077 2.91 -6.73 -37.81
CA GLY A 1077 3.21 -5.38 -38.27
C GLY A 1077 2.25 -4.84 -39.29
N THR A 1078 2.49 -3.60 -39.69
CA THR A 1078 1.71 -2.85 -40.67
C THR A 1078 2.66 -2.29 -41.73
N ILE A 1079 2.22 -2.23 -42.98
CA ILE A 1079 2.97 -1.63 -44.09
C ILE A 1079 2.03 -0.67 -44.80
N HIS A 1080 2.28 0.64 -44.67
CA HIS A 1080 1.53 1.66 -45.39
C HIS A 1080 2.14 1.91 -46.76
N GLU A 1081 3.48 1.95 -46.81
CA GLU A 1081 4.25 2.24 -48.01
C GLU A 1081 5.46 1.33 -48.14
N LEU A 1082 5.91 1.14 -49.38
CA LEU A 1082 7.11 0.41 -49.71
C LEU A 1082 8.14 1.38 -50.28
N LYS A 1083 9.40 1.23 -49.87
CA LYS A 1083 10.50 1.88 -50.56
C LYS A 1083 10.67 1.29 -51.97
N GLU A 1084 10.88 2.16 -52.95
CA GLU A 1084 11.18 1.76 -54.34
C GLU A 1084 12.49 0.98 -54.47
#